data_AF-A0A0N9XIM1-F1
#
_entry.id   AF-A0A0N9XIM1-F1
#
_cell.length_a   1.000
_cell.length_b   1.000
_cell.length_c   1.000
_cell.angle_alpha   90.00
_cell.angle_beta   90.00
_cell.angle_gamma   90.00
#
_symmetry.space_group_name_H-M   'P 1'
#
loop_
_entity.id
_entity.type
_entity.pdbx_description
1 polymer ?
#
loop_
_entity_poly.entity_id
_entity_poly.type
_entity_poly.pdbx_seq_one_letter_code
_entity_poly.pdbx_strand_id
1 'polypeptide(L)'
;MESKSTEPQGVPPWLADGDPVHLDDAFVDMALPTRTHPPSSLPDPDWQAAAAVVAECREAIDLDQTDPAIRDTVISALNRQPNDEHTQAENAVLLAAMRHSSLLYAIAAKNGIMEAVDTLIESVRISRVQTWDSSTRCHRFHLVNQPATRSYTHDPLDPHFEALRRMACLASDEEYAQVVTAVRAAATHMEPVCRAAFALALPDIPDLSDELIAEFADAGAEWLSWLQATAADPELIDRARPRKRPEYGAFEYTARYVNALVVNRGSAALSTLVPHAIVDPVSEALTRIGQPEAIRALAGTASAGKSYQLRLGTAVDRWPAAAIAGLAQAVGDGGRDAATSRALLAGLVAKRRELADAVRPWLTGSAAAAIDSVTEQIDSHHDEAAPDELPQVLADPPWLRPKRKQLVVEGLEPLPLAPVERWRDGQRESWSRRSRYGTPSHQHDPASGGAGQGRLRNLLQKLNPPRQVDVTAAEVAAVAQDLCNPRYHWHSTGDVPPELCQNVAAALQTGDVAASVTAFHAWAQGYRDVTRWASVAVRGESLCGDHAEVLDRISPGFGLQLWNALAGTVESDYGETFVLAKHGVDALPGLVTLVRRRPSEHLSTAIVFGAVELAPLAARAFRLSKTLRGEAERWLRTHPQHAVAGLIPAAIDKPSEARDNAATALRAMAAQGNRELILSTAAAYQRDDVTAAVTAMLDEDPTDLYPTKRSKLPKYWVPAVWRRPILHSGKPLPLEAVDHLGTMLAFPTGDGIYAGIGQVVDACTADSLADFGWDLFSAWLAAGAPSKDSWAMTCLGLFGTDDTARKFTPLVRAWPGESQHKRAVVGLDVLAGIGSDVALMMLNGIAGKVKFKALQERAREKITQIADERGLTTAELEDRLAPDLGLEPDGTMLLDFGPRQFRVGFDEALKPFVRDSDGARLKDLPKARRDDDAELATAATARWRALKKDARTVSGQQVLRLELAMCARRRWSLPVFEQFLAGHPLVRHLVQRLVWATYTDAGDLDRCFRVAEDGQYTDADDEPITLAYDAVIGLPHALELREAESAGFGQLFTDYELLQPFTQLGRDTYRLTEAEKSSTELTRWSDLVVPTGKVLGLTNRGWDRGMPQDAGVIHDMEKPLPGGWRAVADLSEGLAVGALDYFPEQSITRVIVGTPGKWTVDAKTFGELDEITASELIRDLEGLRG
;
A
#
# COMPACT_ATOMS: atom_id res chain seq x y z
N MET A 1 -49.76 13.76 -30.64
CA MET A 1 -50.42 12.76 -29.78
C MET A 1 -49.55 12.59 -28.55
N GLU A 2 -49.94 13.22 -27.45
CA GLU A 2 -49.28 13.06 -26.16
C GLU A 2 -49.50 11.62 -25.67
N SER A 3 -48.41 10.85 -25.64
CA SER A 3 -48.37 9.55 -24.97
C SER A 3 -48.38 9.81 -23.47
N LYS A 4 -49.58 9.83 -22.87
CA LYS A 4 -49.77 9.68 -21.43
C LYS A 4 -49.08 8.38 -21.00
N SER A 5 -47.93 8.50 -20.34
CA SER A 5 -47.35 7.43 -19.52
C SER A 5 -48.39 7.05 -18.49
N THR A 6 -48.99 5.88 -18.68
CA THR A 6 -49.89 5.26 -17.71
C THR A 6 -49.02 4.81 -16.55
N GLU A 7 -49.01 5.57 -15.46
CA GLU A 7 -48.41 5.10 -14.21
C GLU A 7 -49.08 3.77 -13.82
N PRO A 8 -48.28 2.74 -13.45
CA PRO A 8 -48.84 1.45 -13.04
C PRO A 8 -49.82 1.64 -11.87
N GLN A 9 -51.08 1.22 -12.06
CA GLN A 9 -52.10 1.25 -11.01
C GLN A 9 -51.84 0.12 -10.01
N GLY A 10 -51.51 0.45 -8.76
CA GLY A 10 -51.29 -0.52 -7.69
C GLY A 10 -50.34 -0.01 -6.60
N VAL A 11 -49.95 -0.90 -5.68
CA VAL A 11 -48.86 -0.66 -4.73
C VAL A 11 -47.57 -1.30 -5.29
N PRO A 12 -46.42 -0.60 -5.30
CA PRO A 12 -45.17 -1.19 -5.75
C PRO A 12 -44.83 -2.50 -5.01
N PRO A 13 -44.19 -3.49 -5.65
CA PRO A 13 -43.91 -4.79 -5.03
C PRO A 13 -43.12 -4.71 -3.72
N TRP A 14 -42.32 -3.66 -3.51
CA TRP A 14 -41.55 -3.43 -2.29
C TRP A 14 -42.30 -2.69 -1.18
N LEU A 15 -43.53 -2.22 -1.42
CA LEU A 15 -44.43 -1.61 -0.42
C LEU A 15 -45.65 -2.49 -0.12
N ALA A 16 -45.67 -3.73 -0.61
CA ALA A 16 -46.81 -4.63 -0.49
C ALA A 16 -47.22 -4.92 0.97
N ASP A 17 -46.27 -4.88 1.91
CA ASP A 17 -46.45 -5.17 3.33
C ASP A 17 -46.49 -3.92 4.24
N GLY A 18 -46.60 -2.71 3.66
CA GLY A 18 -46.61 -1.44 4.41
C GLY A 18 -45.26 -0.70 4.38
N ASP A 19 -44.92 0.03 5.45
CA ASP A 19 -43.63 0.74 5.56
C ASP A 19 -42.49 -0.28 5.73
N PRO A 20 -41.57 -0.44 4.75
CA PRO A 20 -40.63 -1.55 4.73
C PRO A 20 -39.43 -1.26 5.65
N VAL A 21 -39.66 -1.16 6.95
CA VAL A 21 -38.63 -0.85 7.96
C VAL A 21 -38.50 -2.02 8.93
N HIS A 22 -37.28 -2.52 9.10
CA HIS A 22 -36.98 -3.60 10.03
C HIS A 22 -36.35 -3.08 11.33
N LEU A 23 -37.16 -2.97 12.38
CA LEU A 23 -36.73 -2.63 13.74
C LEU A 23 -36.65 -3.91 14.59
N ASP A 24 -35.47 -4.25 15.11
CA ASP A 24 -35.30 -5.28 16.13
C ASP A 24 -35.01 -4.65 17.50
N ASP A 25 -35.22 -5.40 18.58
CA ASP A 25 -35.07 -4.90 19.96
C ASP A 25 -33.70 -4.28 20.21
N ALA A 26 -32.63 -4.91 19.69
CA ALA A 26 -31.27 -4.39 19.82
C ALA A 26 -31.08 -3.04 19.11
N PHE A 27 -31.67 -2.85 17.92
CA PHE A 27 -31.62 -1.60 17.17
C PHE A 27 -32.37 -0.48 17.90
N VAL A 28 -33.53 -0.80 18.48
CA VAL A 28 -34.35 0.11 19.28
C VAL A 28 -33.66 0.48 20.60
N ASP A 29 -33.08 -0.49 21.32
CA ASP A 29 -32.37 -0.26 22.59
C ASP A 29 -31.14 0.64 22.44
N MET A 30 -30.49 0.61 21.27
CA MET A 30 -29.37 1.49 20.96
C MET A 30 -29.79 2.90 20.51
N ALA A 31 -31.07 3.14 20.23
CA ALA A 31 -31.55 4.48 19.87
C ALA A 31 -31.56 5.43 21.07
N LEU A 32 -31.36 6.73 20.82
CA LEU A 32 -31.68 7.74 21.85
C LEU A 32 -33.19 7.73 22.12
N PRO A 33 -33.63 7.77 23.39
CA PRO A 33 -35.03 7.67 23.74
C PRO A 33 -35.83 8.89 23.25
N THR A 34 -37.12 8.67 23.05
CA THR A 34 -38.13 9.70 22.73
C THR A 34 -39.40 9.43 23.53
N ARG A 35 -40.38 10.33 23.52
CA ARG A 35 -41.67 10.04 24.19
C ARG A 35 -42.45 8.92 23.50
N THR A 36 -42.22 8.69 22.21
CA THR A 36 -42.79 7.56 21.46
C THR A 36 -42.11 6.23 21.78
N HIS A 37 -40.82 6.26 22.11
CA HIS A 37 -40.02 5.10 22.52
C HIS A 37 -39.24 5.43 23.82
N PRO A 38 -39.92 5.50 24.97
CA PRO A 38 -39.31 5.88 26.22
C PRO A 38 -38.39 4.76 26.76
N PRO A 39 -37.37 5.09 27.57
CA PRO A 39 -36.58 4.07 28.24
C PRO A 39 -37.44 3.32 29.25
N SER A 40 -37.10 2.07 29.55
CA SER A 40 -37.88 1.22 30.47
C SER A 40 -37.90 1.75 31.92
N SER A 41 -36.79 2.35 32.38
CA SER A 41 -36.69 3.05 33.66
C SER A 41 -35.54 4.05 33.65
N LEU A 42 -35.51 4.94 34.65
CA LEU A 42 -34.32 5.75 34.94
C LEU A 42 -33.28 4.92 35.71
N PRO A 43 -31.98 5.23 35.58
CA PRO A 43 -30.95 4.66 36.45
C PRO A 43 -31.20 5.06 37.91
N ASP A 44 -30.93 4.15 38.84
CA ASP A 44 -30.95 4.49 40.27
C ASP A 44 -29.87 5.54 40.59
N PRO A 45 -30.14 6.50 41.51
CA PRO A 45 -29.17 7.51 41.89
C PRO A 45 -27.97 6.88 42.60
N ASP A 46 -26.82 6.84 41.90
CA ASP A 46 -25.56 6.35 42.45
C ASP A 46 -24.82 7.46 43.20
N TRP A 47 -25.15 7.58 44.49
CA TRP A 47 -24.52 8.54 45.41
C TRP A 47 -23.03 8.24 45.66
N GLN A 48 -22.58 6.98 45.50
CA GLN A 48 -21.18 6.62 45.65
C GLN A 48 -20.37 7.09 44.44
N ALA A 49 -20.87 6.87 43.23
CA ALA A 49 -20.26 7.42 42.02
C ALA A 49 -20.24 8.96 42.06
N ALA A 50 -21.33 9.60 42.50
CA ALA A 50 -21.37 11.05 42.68
C ALA A 50 -20.29 11.52 43.66
N ALA A 51 -20.11 10.83 44.80
CA ALA A 51 -19.11 11.20 45.80
C ALA A 51 -17.67 11.00 45.29
N ALA A 52 -17.41 9.93 44.54
CA ALA A 52 -16.11 9.68 43.91
C ALA A 52 -15.74 10.79 42.92
N VAL A 53 -16.68 11.21 42.07
CA VAL A 53 -16.44 12.29 41.10
C VAL A 53 -16.24 13.64 41.80
N VAL A 54 -16.97 13.94 42.88
CA VAL A 54 -16.74 15.16 43.68
C VAL A 54 -15.36 15.14 44.34
N ALA A 55 -14.90 13.98 44.83
CA ALA A 55 -13.55 13.84 45.37
C ALA A 55 -12.46 14.07 44.30
N GLU A 56 -12.62 13.50 43.10
CA GLU A 56 -11.71 13.75 41.97
C GLU A 56 -11.69 15.25 41.59
N CYS A 57 -12.87 15.88 41.50
CA CYS A 57 -12.96 17.31 41.21
C CYS A 57 -12.24 18.15 42.27
N ARG A 58 -12.30 17.76 43.55
CA ARG A 58 -11.60 18.46 44.64
C ARG A 58 -10.08 18.42 44.47
N GLU A 59 -9.53 17.31 43.99
CA GLU A 59 -8.08 17.17 43.79
C GLU A 59 -7.58 17.88 42.52
N ALA A 60 -8.43 17.97 41.49
CA ALA A 60 -8.04 18.50 40.18
C ALA A 60 -8.40 19.99 39.96
N ILE A 61 -9.26 20.59 40.79
CA ILE A 61 -9.66 21.99 40.64
C ILE A 61 -8.58 22.97 41.12
N ASP A 62 -8.33 24.00 40.31
CA ASP A 62 -7.51 25.16 40.65
C ASP A 62 -8.45 26.28 41.15
N LEU A 63 -8.52 26.42 42.48
CA LEU A 63 -9.37 27.42 43.13
C LEU A 63 -8.87 28.85 42.96
N ASP A 64 -7.57 29.04 42.75
CA ASP A 64 -6.96 30.36 42.58
C ASP A 64 -7.34 30.95 41.21
N GLN A 65 -7.40 30.10 40.18
CA GLN A 65 -7.87 30.47 38.84
C GLN A 65 -9.40 30.44 38.69
N THR A 66 -10.13 29.88 39.66
CA THR A 66 -11.60 29.89 39.65
C THR A 66 -12.15 31.30 39.88
N ASP A 67 -13.18 31.67 39.12
CA ASP A 67 -13.78 33.01 39.13
C ASP A 67 -14.19 33.44 40.55
N PRO A 68 -13.72 34.62 41.02
CA PRO A 68 -14.02 35.12 42.36
C PRO A 68 -15.52 35.18 42.70
N ALA A 69 -16.40 35.39 41.72
CA ALA A 69 -17.84 35.52 41.95
C ALA A 69 -18.52 34.22 42.41
N ILE A 70 -17.94 33.06 42.07
CA ILE A 70 -18.50 31.73 42.39
C ILE A 70 -17.59 30.90 43.30
N ARG A 71 -16.37 31.37 43.60
CA ARG A 71 -15.35 30.62 44.34
C ARG A 71 -15.83 30.12 45.72
N ASP A 72 -16.50 30.98 46.50
CA ASP A 72 -17.00 30.59 47.82
C ASP A 72 -18.09 29.52 47.73
N THR A 73 -18.96 29.62 46.72
CA THR A 73 -19.99 28.61 46.42
C THR A 73 -19.36 27.29 46.02
N VAL A 74 -18.31 27.30 45.19
CA VAL A 74 -17.55 26.11 44.78
C VAL A 74 -16.89 25.44 45.98
N ILE A 75 -16.24 26.21 46.85
CA ILE A 75 -15.61 25.69 48.08
C ILE A 75 -16.66 25.08 49.01
N SER A 76 -17.80 25.76 49.20
CA SER A 76 -18.90 25.25 50.02
C SER A 76 -19.44 23.93 49.46
N ALA A 77 -19.73 23.89 48.15
CA ALA A 77 -20.32 22.73 47.49
C ALA A 77 -19.38 21.53 47.47
N LEU A 78 -18.09 21.73 47.15
CA LEU A 78 -17.11 20.63 47.15
C LEU A 78 -16.89 20.07 48.56
N ASN A 79 -17.07 20.85 49.63
CA ASN A 79 -16.85 20.37 51.00
C ASN A 79 -17.99 19.55 51.61
N ARG A 80 -19.13 19.44 50.93
CA ARG A 80 -20.27 18.62 51.38
C ARG A 80 -20.28 17.25 50.71
N GLN A 81 -20.98 16.28 51.31
CA GLN A 81 -21.26 15.02 50.66
C GLN A 81 -22.40 15.23 49.65
N PRO A 82 -22.39 14.62 48.46
CA PRO A 82 -23.41 14.87 47.44
C PRO A 82 -24.86 14.66 47.90
N ASN A 83 -25.09 13.78 48.88
CA ASN A 83 -26.41 13.50 49.45
C ASN A 83 -26.90 14.56 50.47
N ASP A 84 -26.03 15.47 50.93
CA ASP A 84 -26.37 16.56 51.83
C ASP A 84 -27.36 17.56 51.16
N GLU A 85 -27.94 18.45 51.96
CA GLU A 85 -28.70 19.59 51.42
C GLU A 85 -27.75 20.62 50.78
N HIS A 86 -28.00 20.89 49.50
CA HIS A 86 -27.31 21.88 48.70
C HIS A 86 -28.31 22.93 48.25
N THR A 87 -27.85 24.18 48.18
CA THR A 87 -28.57 25.23 47.47
C THR A 87 -28.50 24.98 45.96
N GLN A 88 -29.43 25.56 45.21
CA GLN A 88 -29.45 25.46 43.75
C GLN A 88 -28.12 25.91 43.11
N ALA A 89 -27.57 27.02 43.59
CA ALA A 89 -26.27 27.53 43.14
C ALA A 89 -25.10 26.56 43.43
N GLU A 90 -25.14 25.86 44.58
CA GLU A 90 -24.15 24.83 44.92
C GLU A 90 -24.28 23.60 44.00
N ASN A 91 -25.51 23.17 43.69
CA ASN A 91 -25.73 22.09 42.73
C ASN A 91 -25.31 22.50 41.31
N ALA A 92 -25.54 23.75 40.90
CA ALA A 92 -25.17 24.25 39.58
C ALA A 92 -23.64 24.29 39.39
N VAL A 93 -22.87 24.73 40.39
CA VAL A 93 -21.40 24.68 40.31
C VAL A 93 -20.86 23.26 40.34
N LEU A 94 -21.51 22.33 41.06
CA LEU A 94 -21.14 20.91 41.05
C LEU A 94 -21.42 20.27 39.68
N LEU A 95 -22.59 20.52 39.08
CA LEU A 95 -22.89 20.07 37.73
C LEU A 95 -21.91 20.64 36.69
N ALA A 96 -21.56 21.91 36.78
CA ALA A 96 -20.56 22.52 35.89
C ALA A 96 -19.14 21.96 36.10
N ALA A 97 -18.81 21.57 37.35
CA ALA A 97 -17.56 20.91 37.66
C ALA A 97 -17.53 19.46 37.17
N MET A 98 -18.64 18.73 37.19
CA MET A 98 -18.69 17.30 36.90
C MET A 98 -18.90 17.03 35.40
N ARG A 99 -18.43 15.89 34.90
CA ARG A 99 -18.81 15.38 33.57
C ARG A 99 -19.55 14.05 33.69
N HIS A 100 -20.52 13.99 34.61
CA HIS A 100 -21.23 12.76 34.95
C HIS A 100 -22.68 13.02 35.37
N SER A 101 -23.62 12.23 34.84
CA SER A 101 -25.07 12.45 35.01
C SER A 101 -25.66 12.04 36.36
N SER A 102 -24.92 11.29 37.19
CA SER A 102 -25.43 10.80 38.48
C SER A 102 -25.99 11.90 39.38
N LEU A 103 -25.33 13.07 39.44
CA LEU A 103 -25.80 14.16 40.28
C LEU A 103 -27.15 14.71 39.81
N LEU A 104 -27.35 14.83 38.50
CA LEU A 104 -28.59 15.33 37.92
C LEU A 104 -29.76 14.36 38.18
N TYR A 105 -29.55 13.06 38.02
CA TYR A 105 -30.56 12.05 38.40
C TYR A 105 -30.88 12.09 39.89
N ALA A 106 -29.86 12.33 40.73
CA ALA A 106 -30.02 12.38 42.17
C ALA A 106 -30.82 13.61 42.63
N ILE A 107 -30.59 14.78 42.00
CA ILE A 107 -31.41 15.99 42.20
C ILE A 107 -32.85 15.72 41.77
N ALA A 108 -33.06 15.11 40.60
CA ALA A 108 -34.40 14.80 40.12
C ALA A 108 -35.15 13.82 41.04
N ALA A 109 -34.46 12.79 41.55
CA ALA A 109 -35.03 11.81 42.47
C ALA A 109 -35.40 12.42 43.83
N LYS A 110 -34.64 13.41 44.32
CA LYS A 110 -34.83 14.04 45.64
C LYS A 110 -35.80 15.22 45.60
N ASN A 111 -35.75 16.03 44.54
CA ASN A 111 -36.41 17.34 44.46
C ASN A 111 -37.41 17.45 43.30
N GLY A 112 -37.50 16.45 42.42
CA GLY A 112 -38.33 16.47 41.22
C GLY A 112 -37.61 16.97 39.98
N ILE A 113 -38.16 16.66 38.80
CA ILE A 113 -37.54 16.96 37.50
C ILE A 113 -37.35 18.47 37.26
N MET A 114 -38.26 19.30 37.77
CA MET A 114 -38.18 20.76 37.59
C MET A 114 -36.97 21.37 38.30
N GLU A 115 -36.67 20.94 39.53
CA GLU A 115 -35.46 21.40 40.23
C GLU A 115 -34.18 21.01 39.48
N ALA A 116 -34.15 19.78 38.92
CA ALA A 116 -33.02 19.32 38.13
C ALA A 116 -32.84 20.13 36.84
N VAL A 117 -33.94 20.48 36.15
CA VAL A 117 -33.93 21.31 34.95
C VAL A 117 -33.46 22.73 35.25
N ASP A 118 -33.98 23.35 36.30
CA ASP A 118 -33.57 24.70 36.69
C ASP A 118 -32.09 24.73 37.10
N THR A 119 -31.62 23.72 37.83
CA THR A 119 -30.20 23.58 38.18
C THR A 119 -29.32 23.43 36.93
N LEU A 120 -29.74 22.63 35.95
CA LEU A 120 -29.01 22.47 34.69
C LEU A 120 -28.98 23.77 33.87
N ILE A 121 -30.09 24.53 33.86
CA ILE A 121 -30.18 25.86 33.24
C ILE A 121 -29.20 26.85 33.90
N GLU A 122 -29.01 26.77 35.21
CA GLU A 122 -28.01 27.59 35.91
C GLU A 122 -26.58 27.12 35.62
N SER A 123 -26.33 25.80 35.58
CA SER A 123 -24.98 25.25 35.42
C SER A 123 -24.34 25.60 34.08
N VAL A 124 -25.13 25.73 33.00
CA VAL A 124 -24.61 26.06 31.66
C VAL A 124 -24.06 27.49 31.55
N ARG A 125 -24.32 28.34 32.56
CA ARG A 125 -23.72 29.68 32.67
C ARG A 125 -22.27 29.64 33.16
N ILE A 126 -21.81 28.48 33.64
CA ILE A 126 -20.49 28.27 34.22
C ILE A 126 -19.67 27.39 33.28
N SER A 127 -18.48 27.85 32.92
CA SER A 127 -17.55 27.12 32.05
C SER A 127 -16.46 26.42 32.85
N ARG A 128 -16.18 25.16 32.51
CA ARG A 128 -15.01 24.42 32.97
C ARG A 128 -13.85 24.57 31.98
N VAL A 129 -12.74 25.16 32.42
CA VAL A 129 -11.52 25.35 31.62
C VAL A 129 -10.45 24.36 32.08
N GLN A 130 -9.97 23.50 31.19
CA GLN A 130 -9.00 22.45 31.49
C GLN A 130 -7.57 22.87 31.05
N THR A 131 -6.58 22.64 31.89
CA THR A 131 -5.17 22.92 31.64
C THR A 131 -4.30 21.69 31.93
N TRP A 132 -3.20 21.52 31.19
CA TRP A 132 -2.21 20.48 31.47
C TRP A 132 -1.11 21.04 32.34
N ASP A 133 -0.87 20.41 33.49
CA ASP A 133 0.27 20.74 34.35
C ASP A 133 1.45 19.81 34.01
N SER A 134 2.47 20.36 33.35
CA SER A 134 3.67 19.62 32.93
C SER A 134 4.55 19.17 34.09
N SER A 135 4.43 19.81 35.26
CA SER A 135 5.24 19.50 36.45
C SER A 135 4.72 18.29 37.21
N THR A 136 3.40 18.15 37.28
CA THR A 136 2.71 17.02 37.94
C THR A 136 2.22 15.97 36.95
N ARG A 137 2.32 16.24 35.65
CA ARG A 137 1.85 15.39 34.54
C ARG A 137 0.38 14.98 34.71
N CYS A 138 -0.45 15.90 35.22
CA CYS A 138 -1.88 15.70 35.37
C CYS A 138 -2.68 16.87 34.75
N HIS A 139 -3.96 16.61 34.47
CA HIS A 139 -4.89 17.64 34.04
C HIS A 139 -5.48 18.36 35.26
N ARG A 140 -5.43 19.68 35.27
CA ARG A 140 -6.16 20.53 36.21
C ARG A 140 -7.29 21.28 35.51
N PHE A 141 -8.22 21.84 36.26
CA PHE A 141 -9.27 22.69 35.70
C PHE A 141 -9.67 23.83 36.64
N HIS A 142 -10.28 24.89 36.12
CA HIS A 142 -10.91 25.94 36.91
C HIS A 142 -12.29 26.29 36.35
N LEU A 143 -13.13 26.94 37.15
CA LEU A 143 -14.48 27.35 36.75
C LEU A 143 -14.55 28.87 36.50
N VAL A 144 -15.25 29.25 35.44
CA VAL A 144 -15.48 30.65 35.04
C VAL A 144 -16.97 30.92 35.01
N ASN A 145 -17.43 32.04 35.60
CA ASN A 145 -18.85 32.43 35.61
C ASN A 145 -19.26 33.11 34.31
N GLN A 146 -18.97 32.46 33.19
CA GLN A 146 -19.35 32.86 31.84
C GLN A 146 -19.71 31.62 31.04
N PRO A 147 -20.69 31.69 30.13
CA PRO A 147 -21.07 30.57 29.29
C PRO A 147 -19.91 30.20 28.35
N ALA A 148 -19.83 28.92 28.00
CA ALA A 148 -18.73 28.44 27.17
C ALA A 148 -18.87 28.98 25.74
N THR A 149 -17.90 29.79 25.29
CA THR A 149 -17.97 30.46 23.97
C THR A 149 -17.23 29.75 22.85
N ARG A 150 -16.38 28.74 23.12
CA ARG A 150 -15.71 27.95 22.06
C ARG A 150 -15.40 26.49 22.39
N SER A 151 -15.68 25.69 21.36
CA SER A 151 -15.05 24.45 20.92
C SER A 151 -15.11 23.25 21.86
N TYR A 152 -15.96 22.29 21.49
CA TYR A 152 -15.38 21.02 21.08
C TYR A 152 -15.97 20.63 19.73
N THR A 153 -15.13 20.09 18.87
CA THR A 153 -15.44 19.34 17.64
C THR A 153 -16.28 18.06 17.92
N HIS A 154 -17.15 18.08 18.94
CA HIS A 154 -17.81 16.94 19.56
C HIS A 154 -19.28 17.27 19.89
N ASP A 155 -20.07 16.22 20.11
CA ASP A 155 -21.51 16.22 20.40
C ASP A 155 -21.92 17.25 21.47
N PRO A 156 -22.81 18.21 21.16
CA PRO A 156 -23.36 19.15 22.15
C PRO A 156 -24.28 18.48 23.19
N LEU A 157 -24.70 17.22 22.99
CA LEU A 157 -25.43 16.42 23.97
C LEU A 157 -24.46 15.75 24.96
N ASP A 158 -24.04 16.49 25.98
CA ASP A 158 -23.25 15.92 27.07
C ASP A 158 -24.08 14.94 27.95
N PRO A 159 -23.43 14.22 28.90
CA PRO A 159 -24.15 13.28 29.77
C PRO A 159 -25.31 13.90 30.57
N HIS A 160 -25.27 15.19 30.91
CA HIS A 160 -26.35 15.88 31.64
C HIS A 160 -27.55 16.13 30.72
N PHE A 161 -27.31 16.56 29.48
CA PHE A 161 -28.39 16.73 28.50
C PHE A 161 -29.01 15.40 28.07
N GLU A 162 -28.23 14.32 27.96
CA GLU A 162 -28.79 12.97 27.76
C GLU A 162 -29.65 12.54 28.96
N ALA A 163 -29.23 12.85 30.19
CA ALA A 163 -30.03 12.57 31.38
C ALA A 163 -31.32 13.38 31.41
N LEU A 164 -31.28 14.67 31.05
CA LEU A 164 -32.49 15.48 30.84
C LEU A 164 -33.43 14.81 29.84
N ARG A 165 -32.90 14.38 28.68
CA ARG A 165 -33.69 13.68 27.66
C ARG A 165 -34.40 12.45 28.21
N ARG A 166 -33.68 11.58 28.93
CA ARG A 166 -34.24 10.36 29.54
C ARG A 166 -35.33 10.69 30.57
N MET A 167 -35.11 11.68 31.44
CA MET A 167 -36.10 12.12 32.42
C MET A 167 -37.33 12.71 31.75
N ALA A 168 -37.16 13.57 30.74
CA ALA A 168 -38.26 14.18 30.00
C ALA A 168 -39.10 13.17 29.21
N CYS A 169 -38.50 12.09 28.72
CA CYS A 169 -39.23 10.99 28.06
C CYS A 169 -40.18 10.24 29.01
N LEU A 170 -39.84 10.17 30.30
CA LEU A 170 -40.63 9.49 31.34
C LEU A 170 -41.51 10.44 32.16
N ALA A 171 -41.34 11.75 32.00
CA ALA A 171 -42.14 12.76 32.67
C ALA A 171 -43.62 12.69 32.25
N SER A 172 -44.52 12.98 33.20
CA SER A 172 -45.94 13.17 32.88
C SER A 172 -46.13 14.31 31.87
N ASP A 173 -47.27 14.35 31.17
CA ASP A 173 -47.54 15.40 30.19
C ASP A 173 -47.49 16.82 30.81
N GLU A 174 -47.91 16.95 32.07
CA GLU A 174 -47.87 18.22 32.80
C GLU A 174 -46.42 18.64 33.13
N GLU A 175 -45.61 17.73 33.69
CA GLU A 175 -44.20 17.99 33.97
C GLU A 175 -43.42 18.27 32.69
N TYR A 176 -43.66 17.51 31.63
CA TYR A 176 -43.02 17.73 30.33
C TYR A 176 -43.32 19.13 29.80
N ALA A 177 -44.58 19.57 29.82
CA ALA A 177 -44.97 20.92 29.39
C ALA A 177 -44.28 22.03 30.23
N GLN A 178 -44.09 21.80 31.54
CA GLN A 178 -43.34 22.71 32.41
C GLN A 178 -41.85 22.75 32.01
N VAL A 179 -41.21 21.60 31.77
CA VAL A 179 -39.82 21.51 31.28
C VAL A 179 -39.65 22.26 29.96
N VAL A 180 -40.54 22.04 28.99
CA VAL A 180 -40.52 22.77 27.71
C VAL A 180 -40.58 24.28 27.91
N THR A 181 -41.50 24.72 28.77
CA THR A 181 -41.72 26.14 29.04
C THR A 181 -40.47 26.78 29.68
N ALA A 182 -39.89 26.12 30.67
CA ALA A 182 -38.68 26.58 31.36
C ALA A 182 -37.49 26.67 30.40
N VAL A 183 -37.25 25.63 29.59
CA VAL A 183 -36.15 25.59 28.62
C VAL A 183 -36.32 26.66 27.54
N ARG A 184 -37.53 26.85 26.98
CA ARG A 184 -37.79 27.90 25.99
C ARG A 184 -37.59 29.31 26.56
N ALA A 185 -38.05 29.54 27.79
CA ALA A 185 -37.87 30.82 28.47
C ALA A 185 -36.38 31.12 28.75
N ALA A 186 -35.60 30.10 29.09
CA ALA A 186 -34.18 30.26 29.38
C ALA A 186 -33.33 30.40 28.10
N ALA A 187 -33.70 29.70 27.01
CA ALA A 187 -32.98 29.67 25.75
C ALA A 187 -32.79 31.05 25.09
N THR A 188 -33.71 32.00 25.31
CA THR A 188 -33.62 33.38 24.76
C THR A 188 -32.43 34.18 25.29
N HIS A 189 -31.82 33.74 26.39
CA HIS A 189 -30.72 34.41 27.08
C HIS A 189 -29.46 33.55 27.17
N MET A 190 -29.39 32.45 26.40
CA MET A 190 -28.27 31.51 26.37
C MET A 190 -27.42 31.65 25.12
N GLU A 191 -26.16 31.25 25.21
CA GLU A 191 -25.29 31.09 24.05
C GLU A 191 -25.86 30.07 23.05
N PRO A 192 -25.67 30.26 21.74
CA PRO A 192 -26.28 29.40 20.70
C PRO A 192 -25.99 27.90 20.85
N VAL A 193 -24.77 27.53 21.29
CA VAL A 193 -24.39 26.13 21.48
C VAL A 193 -25.19 25.46 22.62
N CYS A 194 -25.51 26.20 23.69
CA CYS A 194 -26.33 25.70 24.79
C CYS A 194 -27.79 25.54 24.34
N ARG A 195 -28.31 26.48 23.52
CA ARG A 195 -29.64 26.37 22.91
C ARG A 195 -29.76 25.08 22.07
N ALA A 196 -28.71 24.77 21.30
CA ALA A 196 -28.65 23.54 20.50
C ALA A 196 -28.63 22.26 21.36
N ALA A 197 -27.90 22.24 22.48
CA ALA A 197 -27.89 21.10 23.39
C ALA A 197 -29.27 20.80 23.99
N PHE A 198 -30.02 21.84 24.39
CA PHE A 198 -31.40 21.70 24.85
C PHE A 198 -32.36 21.25 23.73
N ALA A 199 -32.17 21.71 22.49
CA ALA A 199 -32.95 21.26 21.34
C ALA A 199 -32.77 19.75 21.07
N LEU A 200 -31.54 19.23 21.23
CA LEU A 200 -31.25 17.81 21.09
C LEU A 200 -31.74 16.97 22.29
N ALA A 201 -31.78 17.56 23.49
CA ALA A 201 -32.33 16.91 24.67
C ALA A 201 -33.86 16.76 24.61
N LEU A 202 -34.55 17.60 23.83
CA LEU A 202 -36.01 17.62 23.70
C LEU A 202 -36.44 17.34 22.23
N PRO A 203 -36.26 16.10 21.75
CA PRO A 203 -36.46 15.75 20.34
C PRO A 203 -37.91 15.87 19.85
N ASP A 204 -38.90 15.79 20.75
CA ASP A 204 -40.32 15.87 20.41
C ASP A 204 -40.80 17.32 20.14
N ILE A 205 -39.86 18.29 20.11
CA ILE A 205 -40.11 19.71 19.84
C ILE A 205 -39.20 20.16 18.68
N PRO A 206 -39.45 19.67 17.45
CA PRO A 206 -38.57 19.91 16.30
C PRO A 206 -38.43 21.40 15.98
N ASP A 207 -39.47 22.21 16.24
CA ASP A 207 -39.48 23.65 15.98
C ASP A 207 -38.29 24.38 16.64
N LEU A 208 -37.81 23.93 17.81
CA LEU A 208 -36.65 24.55 18.45
C LEU A 208 -35.36 24.31 17.64
N SER A 209 -35.25 23.15 17.00
CA SER A 209 -34.14 22.84 16.09
C SER A 209 -34.28 23.60 14.77
N ASP A 210 -35.49 23.68 14.23
CA ASP A 210 -35.79 24.39 12.99
C ASP A 210 -35.54 25.90 13.12
N GLU A 211 -35.97 26.53 14.23
CA GLU A 211 -35.70 27.93 14.58
C GLU A 211 -34.18 28.22 14.62
N LEU A 212 -33.40 27.36 15.29
CA LEU A 212 -31.95 27.50 15.40
C LEU A 212 -31.24 27.33 14.06
N ILE A 213 -31.68 26.38 13.23
CA ILE A 213 -31.13 26.22 11.88
C ILE A 213 -31.43 27.44 11.04
N ALA A 214 -32.67 27.95 11.07
CA ALA A 214 -33.06 29.13 10.32
C ALA A 214 -32.25 30.38 10.74
N GLU A 215 -31.99 30.55 12.03
CA GLU A 215 -31.23 31.68 12.60
C GLU A 215 -29.74 31.63 12.25
N PHE A 216 -29.10 30.45 12.27
CA PHE A 216 -27.64 30.33 12.21
C PHE A 216 -27.07 29.64 10.96
N ALA A 217 -27.89 29.07 10.06
CA ALA A 217 -27.40 28.35 8.87
C ALA A 217 -26.36 29.13 8.04
N ASP A 218 -26.53 30.45 7.91
CA ASP A 218 -25.62 31.30 7.14
C ASP A 218 -24.36 31.72 7.90
N ALA A 219 -24.37 31.63 9.24
CA ALA A 219 -23.21 31.89 10.08
C ALA A 219 -22.18 30.74 10.06
N GLY A 220 -22.56 29.57 9.52
CA GLY A 220 -21.66 28.42 9.36
C GLY A 220 -21.20 27.79 10.67
N ALA A 221 -22.04 27.83 11.71
CA ALA A 221 -21.71 27.28 13.02
C ALA A 221 -21.57 25.75 12.98
N GLU A 222 -20.49 25.22 13.58
CA GLU A 222 -20.13 23.78 13.51
C GLU A 222 -21.19 22.85 14.15
N TRP A 223 -21.90 23.33 15.18
CA TRP A 223 -22.93 22.56 15.91
C TRP A 223 -24.25 22.40 15.14
N LEU A 224 -24.48 23.13 14.06
CA LEU A 224 -25.73 23.07 13.27
C LEU A 224 -25.99 21.68 12.68
N SER A 225 -24.92 20.97 12.33
CA SER A 225 -25.02 19.63 11.74
C SER A 225 -25.72 18.64 12.67
N TRP A 226 -25.66 18.85 14.00
CA TRP A 226 -26.29 17.98 14.99
C TRP A 226 -27.80 18.11 15.01
N LEU A 227 -28.33 19.30 14.72
CA LEU A 227 -29.77 19.57 14.72
C LEU A 227 -30.53 18.82 13.62
N GLN A 228 -29.84 18.27 12.61
CA GLN A 228 -30.43 17.34 11.63
C GLN A 228 -31.10 16.12 12.30
N ALA A 229 -30.68 15.75 13.52
CA ALA A 229 -31.25 14.61 14.24
C ALA A 229 -32.66 14.86 14.81
N THR A 230 -33.04 16.13 15.01
CA THR A 230 -34.30 16.54 15.67
C THR A 230 -35.17 17.46 14.82
N ALA A 231 -34.58 18.21 13.89
CA ALA A 231 -35.27 19.09 12.93
C ALA A 231 -36.31 18.35 12.07
N ALA A 232 -37.44 18.99 11.75
CA ALA A 232 -38.52 18.37 10.97
C ALA A 232 -38.59 18.88 9.52
N ASP A 233 -38.18 20.13 9.26
CA ASP A 233 -38.25 20.73 7.92
C ASP A 233 -37.14 20.21 6.99
N PRO A 234 -37.48 19.53 5.86
CA PRO A 234 -36.50 19.00 4.93
C PRO A 234 -35.57 20.05 4.29
N GLU A 235 -36.04 21.28 4.06
CA GLU A 235 -35.22 22.35 3.49
C GLU A 235 -34.21 22.87 4.52
N LEU A 236 -34.61 22.98 5.79
CA LEU A 236 -33.71 23.36 6.87
C LEU A 236 -32.68 22.26 7.17
N ILE A 237 -33.09 20.98 7.12
CA ILE A 237 -32.17 19.84 7.25
C ILE A 237 -31.08 19.89 6.18
N ASP A 238 -31.41 20.22 4.92
CA ASP A 238 -30.42 20.39 3.85
C ASP A 238 -29.48 21.58 4.13
N ARG A 239 -30.02 22.72 4.59
CA ARG A 239 -29.24 23.91 4.95
C ARG A 239 -28.30 23.70 6.15
N ALA A 240 -28.63 22.80 7.07
CA ALA A 240 -27.82 22.46 8.24
C ALA A 240 -26.58 21.60 7.90
N ARG A 241 -26.43 21.13 6.66
CA ARG A 241 -25.32 20.26 6.27
C ARG A 241 -23.97 21.01 6.24
N PRO A 242 -22.89 20.37 6.71
CA PRO A 242 -21.57 20.98 6.72
C PRO A 242 -21.04 21.22 5.29
N ARG A 243 -20.62 22.46 4.98
CA ARG A 243 -20.19 22.87 3.63
C ARG A 243 -18.70 22.61 3.32
N LYS A 244 -17.83 22.37 4.33
CA LYS A 244 -16.37 22.33 4.12
C LYS A 244 -15.61 21.17 4.77
N ARG A 245 -16.21 20.33 5.61
CA ARG A 245 -15.57 19.13 6.22
C ARG A 245 -16.64 18.09 6.61
N PRO A 246 -16.61 16.85 6.08
CA PRO A 246 -17.54 15.80 6.51
C PRO A 246 -17.29 15.31 7.95
N GLU A 247 -16.01 15.33 8.37
CA GLU A 247 -15.43 14.52 9.45
C GLU A 247 -15.89 14.82 10.91
N TYR A 248 -16.92 15.65 11.13
CA TYR A 248 -17.32 16.11 12.47
C TYR A 248 -18.85 16.30 12.66
N GLY A 249 -19.68 15.48 12.01
CA GLY A 249 -21.16 15.59 12.06
C GLY A 249 -21.87 14.60 13.01
N ALA A 250 -23.14 14.85 13.33
CA ALA A 250 -23.97 14.03 14.22
C ALA A 250 -23.98 12.52 13.91
N PHE A 251 -23.91 12.19 12.63
CA PHE A 251 -24.08 10.83 12.17
C PHE A 251 -22.77 10.02 12.14
N GLU A 252 -21.60 10.66 12.31
CA GLU A 252 -20.29 9.99 12.27
C GLU A 252 -19.83 9.47 13.63
N TYR A 253 -20.21 10.15 14.73
CA TYR A 253 -19.70 9.82 16.06
C TYR A 253 -20.51 8.73 16.79
N THR A 254 -21.81 8.64 16.55
CA THR A 254 -22.66 7.72 17.33
C THR A 254 -23.88 7.24 16.55
N ALA A 255 -24.07 5.91 16.53
CA ALA A 255 -25.22 5.28 15.90
C ALA A 255 -26.55 5.61 16.58
N ARG A 256 -26.51 6.12 17.81
CA ARG A 256 -27.72 6.36 18.63
C ARG A 256 -28.66 7.40 18.02
N TYR A 257 -28.11 8.46 17.38
CA TYR A 257 -28.92 9.45 16.65
C TYR A 257 -29.55 8.87 15.40
N VAL A 258 -28.76 8.14 14.61
CA VAL A 258 -29.22 7.51 13.37
C VAL A 258 -30.34 6.51 13.67
N ASN A 259 -30.14 5.67 14.68
CA ASN A 259 -31.14 4.70 15.10
C ASN A 259 -32.41 5.39 15.60
N ALA A 260 -32.30 6.44 16.42
CA ALA A 260 -33.46 7.22 16.85
C ALA A 260 -34.20 7.84 15.66
N LEU A 261 -33.50 8.30 14.63
CA LEU A 261 -34.14 8.84 13.44
C LEU A 261 -34.98 7.77 12.70
N VAL A 262 -34.42 6.57 12.50
CA VAL A 262 -35.13 5.46 11.83
C VAL A 262 -36.27 4.91 12.68
N VAL A 263 -36.07 4.78 13.99
CA VAL A 263 -37.11 4.32 14.94
C VAL A 263 -38.30 5.28 14.93
N ASN A 264 -38.05 6.60 14.93
CA ASN A 264 -39.13 7.59 15.00
C ASN A 264 -39.79 7.90 13.65
N ARG A 265 -39.03 7.87 12.54
CA ARG A 265 -39.52 8.33 11.22
C ARG A 265 -39.76 7.21 10.22
N GLY A 266 -39.40 5.96 10.53
CA GLY A 266 -39.50 4.85 9.59
C GLY A 266 -38.77 5.15 8.28
N SER A 267 -39.38 4.86 7.13
CA SER A 267 -38.75 5.16 5.83
C SER A 267 -38.64 6.65 5.50
N ALA A 268 -39.36 7.54 6.21
CA ALA A 268 -39.22 8.98 6.02
C ALA A 268 -37.84 9.51 6.46
N ALA A 269 -37.06 8.72 7.21
CA ALA A 269 -35.66 9.04 7.54
C ALA A 269 -34.74 9.10 6.30
N LEU A 270 -35.13 8.51 5.17
CA LEU A 270 -34.27 8.39 3.98
C LEU A 270 -33.79 9.73 3.44
N SER A 271 -34.65 10.75 3.42
CA SER A 271 -34.29 12.09 2.93
C SER A 271 -33.14 12.73 3.72
N THR A 272 -33.02 12.39 5.01
CA THR A 272 -31.92 12.81 5.87
C THR A 272 -30.70 11.90 5.76
N LEU A 273 -30.90 10.58 5.62
CA LEU A 273 -29.82 9.58 5.68
C LEU A 273 -29.09 9.36 4.36
N VAL A 274 -29.78 9.38 3.22
CA VAL A 274 -29.20 9.09 1.89
C VAL A 274 -27.96 9.95 1.57
N PRO A 275 -27.94 11.26 1.84
CA PRO A 275 -26.75 12.10 1.63
C PRO A 275 -25.52 11.65 2.44
N HIS A 276 -25.73 10.92 3.54
CA HIS A 276 -24.69 10.47 4.47
C HIS A 276 -24.43 8.96 4.36
N ALA A 277 -24.83 8.28 3.27
CA ALA A 277 -24.72 6.84 3.11
C ALA A 277 -23.29 6.27 3.24
N ILE A 278 -22.27 7.12 3.08
CA ILE A 278 -20.86 6.77 3.26
C ILE A 278 -20.43 6.69 4.73
N VAL A 279 -21.28 7.11 5.66
CA VAL A 279 -21.02 7.09 7.09
C VAL A 279 -21.47 5.75 7.68
N ASP A 280 -20.60 5.07 8.44
CA ASP A 280 -20.81 3.68 8.87
C ASP A 280 -22.15 3.44 9.59
N PRO A 281 -22.53 4.21 10.64
CA PRO A 281 -23.83 4.09 11.28
C PRO A 281 -25.03 4.32 10.34
N VAL A 282 -24.91 5.27 9.41
CA VAL A 282 -25.96 5.60 8.43
C VAL A 282 -26.13 4.45 7.44
N SER A 283 -25.02 3.94 6.90
CA SER A 283 -25.00 2.80 6.01
C SER A 283 -25.66 1.58 6.65
N GLU A 284 -25.37 1.31 7.93
CA GLU A 284 -25.99 0.23 8.70
C GLU A 284 -27.51 0.44 8.81
N ALA A 285 -27.95 1.65 9.15
CA ALA A 285 -29.36 1.98 9.28
C ALA A 285 -30.12 1.90 7.94
N LEU A 286 -29.50 2.29 6.81
CA LEU A 286 -30.08 2.15 5.47
C LEU A 286 -30.38 0.69 5.11
N THR A 287 -29.62 -0.29 5.63
CA THR A 287 -29.94 -1.73 5.42
C THR A 287 -31.28 -2.15 6.01
N ARG A 288 -31.80 -1.37 6.97
CA ARG A 288 -33.07 -1.62 7.64
C ARG A 288 -34.27 -1.09 6.86
N ILE A 289 -34.07 -0.29 5.81
CA ILE A 289 -35.13 0.34 5.03
C ILE A 289 -35.21 -0.28 3.62
N GLY A 290 -36.29 -1.00 3.35
CA GLY A 290 -36.55 -1.73 2.10
C GLY A 290 -37.11 -0.87 0.96
N GLN A 291 -36.56 0.32 0.76
CA GLN A 291 -36.93 1.23 -0.35
C GLN A 291 -35.83 1.24 -1.43
N PRO A 292 -36.18 1.37 -2.73
CA PRO A 292 -35.18 1.41 -3.82
C PRO A 292 -34.12 2.49 -3.63
N GLU A 293 -34.48 3.63 -3.04
CA GLU A 293 -33.56 4.74 -2.76
C GLU A 293 -32.48 4.36 -1.73
N ALA A 294 -32.83 3.58 -0.71
CA ALA A 294 -31.88 3.07 0.28
C ALA A 294 -30.87 2.11 -0.38
N ILE A 295 -31.35 1.20 -1.23
CA ILE A 295 -30.49 0.28 -1.98
C ILE A 295 -29.59 1.04 -2.95
N ARG A 296 -30.12 2.03 -3.67
CA ARG A 296 -29.36 2.87 -4.61
C ARG A 296 -28.24 3.63 -3.88
N ALA A 297 -28.51 4.18 -2.70
CA ALA A 297 -27.52 4.87 -1.88
C ALA A 297 -26.42 3.91 -1.35
N LEU A 298 -26.80 2.71 -0.92
CA LEU A 298 -25.86 1.65 -0.54
C LEU A 298 -25.03 1.16 -1.73
N ALA A 299 -25.63 1.06 -2.92
CA ALA A 299 -24.94 0.68 -4.14
C ALA A 299 -23.90 1.73 -4.55
N GLY A 300 -24.23 3.02 -4.44
CA GLY A 300 -23.31 4.13 -4.74
C GLY A 300 -22.14 4.28 -3.75
N THR A 301 -22.17 3.57 -2.62
CA THR A 301 -21.09 3.56 -1.61
C THR A 301 -20.37 2.22 -1.51
N ALA A 302 -20.80 1.21 -2.28
CA ALA A 302 -20.26 -0.14 -2.22
C ALA A 302 -18.76 -0.22 -2.55
N SER A 303 -18.23 0.66 -3.40
CA SER A 303 -16.80 0.72 -3.70
C SER A 303 -15.93 1.22 -2.54
N ALA A 304 -16.51 1.83 -1.50
CA ALA A 304 -15.78 2.45 -0.40
C ALA A 304 -15.08 1.43 0.52
N GLY A 305 -15.58 0.19 0.61
CA GLY A 305 -14.95 -0.84 1.43
C GLY A 305 -15.79 -2.11 1.60
N LYS A 306 -15.17 -3.14 2.18
CA LYS A 306 -15.79 -4.46 2.38
C LYS A 306 -17.01 -4.41 3.31
N SER A 307 -17.03 -3.52 4.29
CA SER A 307 -18.18 -3.31 5.19
C SER A 307 -19.41 -2.81 4.41
N TYR A 308 -19.23 -1.83 3.52
CA TYR A 308 -20.31 -1.28 2.68
C TYR A 308 -20.88 -2.31 1.70
N GLN A 309 -20.03 -3.16 1.11
CA GLN A 309 -20.48 -4.26 0.25
C GLN A 309 -21.28 -5.31 1.01
N LEU A 310 -20.85 -5.63 2.24
CA LEU A 310 -21.58 -6.56 3.10
C LEU A 310 -22.97 -5.99 3.44
N ARG A 311 -23.06 -4.69 3.76
CA ARG A 311 -24.32 -4.00 4.02
C ARG A 311 -25.24 -3.98 2.81
N LEU A 312 -24.71 -3.66 1.61
CA LEU A 312 -25.47 -3.78 0.36
C LEU A 312 -25.97 -5.21 0.16
N GLY A 313 -25.12 -6.22 0.34
CA GLY A 313 -25.50 -7.63 0.25
C GLY A 313 -26.62 -8.00 1.22
N THR A 314 -26.50 -7.60 2.49
CA THR A 314 -27.55 -7.79 3.52
C THR A 314 -28.87 -7.14 3.11
N ALA A 315 -28.82 -5.92 2.57
CA ALA A 315 -30.01 -5.22 2.11
C ALA A 315 -30.64 -5.87 0.86
N VAL A 316 -29.82 -6.36 -0.08
CA VAL A 316 -30.26 -7.09 -1.28
C VAL A 316 -30.93 -8.41 -0.90
N ASP A 317 -30.34 -9.17 0.02
CA ASP A 317 -30.88 -10.45 0.49
C ASP A 317 -32.19 -10.24 1.27
N ARG A 318 -32.30 -9.15 2.04
CA ARG A 318 -33.49 -8.83 2.84
C ARG A 318 -34.65 -8.27 2.02
N TRP A 319 -34.35 -7.43 1.02
CA TRP A 319 -35.35 -6.66 0.27
C TRP A 319 -35.22 -6.88 -1.25
N PRO A 320 -35.42 -8.11 -1.78
CA PRO A 320 -35.10 -8.43 -3.16
C PRO A 320 -35.89 -7.62 -4.21
N ALA A 321 -37.17 -7.29 -3.96
CA ALA A 321 -37.95 -6.47 -4.88
C ALA A 321 -37.44 -5.02 -4.95
N ALA A 322 -37.18 -4.40 -3.79
CA ALA A 322 -36.56 -3.07 -3.72
C ALA A 322 -35.14 -3.08 -4.31
N ALA A 323 -34.43 -4.19 -4.14
CA ALA A 323 -33.08 -4.37 -4.65
C ALA A 323 -33.02 -4.41 -6.17
N ILE A 324 -33.93 -5.13 -6.83
CA ILE A 324 -34.02 -5.12 -8.30
C ILE A 324 -34.24 -3.68 -8.79
N ALA A 325 -35.18 -2.95 -8.19
CA ALA A 325 -35.47 -1.58 -8.59
C ALA A 325 -34.29 -0.61 -8.32
N GLY A 326 -33.70 -0.67 -7.12
CA GLY A 326 -32.60 0.20 -6.71
C GLY A 326 -31.30 -0.09 -7.47
N LEU A 327 -30.97 -1.37 -7.72
CA LEU A 327 -29.80 -1.76 -8.52
C LEU A 327 -30.00 -1.40 -9.99
N ALA A 328 -31.20 -1.60 -10.56
CA ALA A 328 -31.50 -1.17 -11.93
C ALA A 328 -31.32 0.34 -12.08
N GLN A 329 -31.78 1.13 -11.11
CA GLN A 329 -31.55 2.57 -11.09
C GLN A 329 -30.06 2.90 -10.97
N ALA A 330 -29.32 2.25 -10.08
CA ALA A 330 -27.87 2.46 -9.93
C ALA A 330 -27.08 2.11 -11.20
N VAL A 331 -27.47 1.06 -11.94
CA VAL A 331 -26.90 0.73 -13.26
C VAL A 331 -27.23 1.83 -14.27
N GLY A 332 -28.47 2.31 -14.26
CA GLY A 332 -28.96 3.37 -15.14
C GLY A 332 -28.32 4.74 -14.90
N ASP A 333 -27.88 5.02 -13.68
CA ASP A 333 -27.16 6.25 -13.31
C ASP A 333 -25.70 6.26 -13.80
N GLY A 334 -25.12 5.07 -14.02
CA GLY A 334 -23.71 4.92 -14.34
C GLY A 334 -22.78 5.16 -13.15
N GLY A 335 -21.52 5.51 -13.43
CA GLY A 335 -20.50 5.73 -12.40
C GLY A 335 -19.67 4.49 -12.03
N ARG A 336 -18.81 4.63 -11.00
CA ARG A 336 -17.80 3.62 -10.65
C ARG A 336 -18.40 2.29 -10.16
N ASP A 337 -19.60 2.32 -9.58
CA ASP A 337 -20.28 1.14 -9.01
C ASP A 337 -21.33 0.52 -9.95
N ALA A 338 -21.48 1.03 -11.18
CA ALA A 338 -22.48 0.54 -12.13
C ALA A 338 -22.25 -0.93 -12.55
N ALA A 339 -20.99 -1.32 -12.74
CA ALA A 339 -20.64 -2.70 -13.08
C ALA A 339 -20.97 -3.68 -11.93
N THR A 340 -20.69 -3.28 -10.69
CA THR A 340 -21.05 -4.03 -9.48
C THR A 340 -22.57 -4.18 -9.36
N SER A 341 -23.29 -3.08 -9.52
CA SER A 341 -24.75 -3.06 -9.46
C SER A 341 -25.36 -3.94 -10.56
N ARG A 342 -24.76 -3.94 -11.75
CA ARG A 342 -25.18 -4.78 -12.88
C ARG A 342 -24.97 -6.26 -12.62
N ALA A 343 -23.83 -6.63 -12.03
CA ALA A 343 -23.56 -8.03 -11.66
C ALA A 343 -24.53 -8.53 -10.58
N LEU A 344 -24.81 -7.72 -9.55
CA LEU A 344 -25.79 -8.06 -8.51
C LEU A 344 -27.20 -8.15 -9.09
N LEU A 345 -27.59 -7.22 -9.96
CA LEU A 345 -28.86 -7.24 -10.67
C LEU A 345 -29.00 -8.52 -11.51
N ALA A 346 -27.99 -8.86 -12.32
CA ALA A 346 -28.00 -10.08 -13.13
C ALA A 346 -28.09 -11.35 -12.28
N GLY A 347 -27.33 -11.44 -11.19
CA GLY A 347 -27.41 -12.56 -10.27
C GLY A 347 -28.78 -12.68 -9.60
N LEU A 348 -29.44 -11.56 -9.32
CA LEU A 348 -30.78 -11.54 -8.73
C LEU A 348 -31.86 -11.90 -9.76
N VAL A 349 -31.80 -11.34 -10.97
CA VAL A 349 -32.70 -11.66 -12.10
C VAL A 349 -32.60 -13.13 -12.48
N ALA A 350 -31.40 -13.70 -12.53
CA ALA A 350 -31.18 -15.11 -12.82
C ALA A 350 -31.79 -16.04 -11.74
N LYS A 351 -31.85 -15.59 -10.47
CA LYS A 351 -32.38 -16.37 -9.33
C LYS A 351 -33.86 -16.15 -9.04
N ARG A 352 -34.41 -15.01 -9.45
CA ARG A 352 -35.74 -14.50 -9.10
C ARG A 352 -36.38 -13.79 -10.30
N ARG A 353 -36.50 -14.53 -11.41
CA ARG A 353 -37.05 -13.98 -12.66
C ARG A 353 -38.46 -13.43 -12.48
N GLU A 354 -39.26 -14.09 -11.63
CA GLU A 354 -40.61 -13.67 -11.27
C GLU A 354 -40.68 -12.28 -10.61
N LEU A 355 -39.69 -11.94 -9.77
CA LEU A 355 -39.61 -10.62 -9.14
C LEU A 355 -39.12 -9.56 -10.13
N ALA A 356 -38.21 -9.93 -11.02
CA ALA A 356 -37.73 -9.04 -12.08
C ALA A 356 -38.89 -8.62 -13.00
N ASP A 357 -39.71 -9.59 -13.41
CA ASP A 357 -40.90 -9.35 -14.25
C ASP A 357 -41.96 -8.51 -13.51
N ALA A 358 -42.13 -8.70 -12.19
CA ALA A 358 -43.07 -7.93 -11.37
C ALA A 358 -42.62 -6.48 -11.10
N VAL A 359 -41.31 -6.24 -10.97
CA VAL A 359 -40.71 -4.90 -10.75
C VAL A 359 -40.60 -4.11 -12.05
N ARG A 360 -40.36 -4.77 -13.18
CA ARG A 360 -40.14 -4.14 -14.49
C ARG A 360 -41.18 -3.08 -14.91
N PRO A 361 -42.50 -3.21 -14.65
CA PRO A 361 -43.50 -2.18 -14.97
C PRO A 361 -43.35 -0.88 -14.17
N TRP A 362 -42.68 -0.92 -13.02
CA TRP A 362 -42.47 0.21 -12.12
C TRP A 362 -41.20 1.00 -12.43
N LEU A 363 -40.40 0.55 -13.39
CA LEU A 363 -39.15 1.19 -13.81
C LEU A 363 -39.36 1.97 -15.11
N THR A 364 -38.66 3.09 -15.24
CA THR A 364 -38.65 3.91 -16.46
C THR A 364 -37.22 4.31 -16.85
N GLY A 365 -37.03 4.80 -18.08
CA GLY A 365 -35.75 5.33 -18.55
C GLY A 365 -34.60 4.31 -18.50
N SER A 366 -33.44 4.76 -18.02
CA SER A 366 -32.22 3.96 -17.98
C SER A 366 -32.30 2.75 -17.05
N ALA A 367 -33.13 2.80 -16.00
CA ALA A 367 -33.36 1.65 -15.11
C ALA A 367 -34.09 0.50 -15.83
N ALA A 368 -35.10 0.82 -16.65
CA ALA A 368 -35.81 -0.19 -17.44
C ALA A 368 -34.90 -0.84 -18.51
N ALA A 369 -34.05 -0.04 -19.16
CA ALA A 369 -33.09 -0.55 -20.15
C ALA A 369 -32.03 -1.48 -19.50
N ALA A 370 -31.62 -1.20 -18.26
CA ALA A 370 -30.64 -2.01 -17.54
C ALA A 370 -31.15 -3.44 -17.28
N ILE A 371 -32.39 -3.58 -16.82
CA ILE A 371 -33.00 -4.89 -16.52
C ILE A 371 -33.33 -5.69 -17.79
N ASP A 372 -33.72 -5.02 -18.89
CA ASP A 372 -33.98 -5.67 -20.19
C ASP A 372 -32.70 -6.26 -20.78
N SER A 373 -31.62 -5.48 -20.78
CA SER A 373 -30.33 -5.89 -21.34
C SER A 373 -29.72 -7.09 -20.59
N VAL A 374 -29.86 -7.12 -19.26
CA VAL A 374 -29.43 -8.25 -18.44
C VAL A 374 -30.23 -9.52 -18.78
N THR A 375 -31.51 -9.36 -19.06
CA THR A 375 -32.42 -10.45 -19.40
C THR A 375 -32.07 -11.07 -20.75
N GLU A 376 -31.85 -10.26 -21.78
CA GLU A 376 -31.51 -10.72 -23.14
C GLU A 376 -30.19 -11.50 -23.18
N GLN A 377 -29.18 -11.06 -22.43
CA GLN A 377 -27.86 -11.71 -22.39
C GLN A 377 -27.95 -13.16 -21.90
N ILE A 378 -28.79 -13.43 -20.91
CA ILE A 378 -28.99 -14.77 -20.32
C ILE A 378 -29.57 -15.76 -21.35
N ASP A 379 -30.30 -15.28 -22.36
CA ASP A 379 -31.06 -16.12 -23.29
C ASP A 379 -30.26 -16.62 -24.53
N SER A 380 -28.96 -16.28 -24.70
CA SER A 380 -28.24 -16.33 -26.01
C SER A 380 -27.29 -17.52 -26.35
N HIS A 381 -27.25 -18.66 -25.64
CA HIS A 381 -26.19 -19.70 -25.78
C HIS A 381 -26.61 -21.05 -26.45
N HIS A 382 -26.28 -21.38 -27.73
CA HIS A 382 -26.77 -22.63 -28.41
C HIS A 382 -25.80 -23.53 -29.28
N ASP A 383 -24.47 -23.43 -29.27
CA ASP A 383 -23.58 -24.45 -29.93
C ASP A 383 -22.19 -24.53 -29.24
N GLU A 384 -21.83 -25.65 -28.62
CA GLU A 384 -20.66 -25.81 -27.71
C GLU A 384 -19.73 -26.96 -28.16
N ALA A 385 -18.45 -26.91 -27.78
CA ALA A 385 -17.46 -27.94 -28.13
C ALA A 385 -17.74 -29.32 -27.47
N ALA A 386 -17.48 -30.41 -28.20
CA ALA A 386 -17.62 -31.77 -27.67
C ALA A 386 -16.40 -32.19 -26.82
N PRO A 387 -16.53 -33.17 -25.90
CA PRO A 387 -15.45 -33.56 -24.99
C PRO A 387 -14.14 -34.01 -25.64
N ASP A 388 -14.20 -34.60 -26.84
CA ASP A 388 -13.05 -35.05 -27.63
C ASP A 388 -12.32 -33.91 -28.36
N GLU A 389 -12.94 -32.73 -28.42
CA GLU A 389 -12.33 -31.50 -28.95
C GLU A 389 -11.60 -30.68 -27.86
N LEU A 390 -11.75 -31.06 -26.58
CA LEU A 390 -11.17 -30.35 -25.44
C LEU A 390 -9.72 -30.81 -25.15
N PRO A 391 -8.86 -29.93 -24.63
CA PRO A 391 -7.59 -30.33 -24.02
C PRO A 391 -7.78 -31.40 -22.95
N GLN A 392 -6.86 -32.36 -22.86
CA GLN A 392 -6.99 -33.51 -21.95
C GLN A 392 -7.23 -33.09 -20.49
N VAL A 393 -6.61 -31.99 -20.03
CA VAL A 393 -6.81 -31.47 -18.67
C VAL A 393 -8.22 -30.92 -18.40
N LEU A 394 -8.97 -30.54 -19.43
CA LEU A 394 -10.36 -30.11 -19.33
C LEU A 394 -11.35 -31.27 -19.55
N ALA A 395 -11.02 -32.18 -20.47
CA ALA A 395 -11.83 -33.36 -20.80
C ALA A 395 -11.82 -34.42 -19.68
N ASP A 396 -10.65 -34.64 -19.08
CA ASP A 396 -10.43 -35.62 -18.00
C ASP A 396 -9.46 -35.04 -16.95
N PRO A 397 -9.95 -34.16 -16.06
CA PRO A 397 -9.11 -33.43 -15.13
C PRO A 397 -8.35 -34.35 -14.16
N PRO A 398 -7.01 -34.21 -14.01
CA PRO A 398 -6.20 -35.07 -13.15
C PRO A 398 -6.70 -35.17 -11.70
N TRP A 399 -7.24 -34.07 -11.15
CA TRP A 399 -7.74 -34.02 -9.78
C TRP A 399 -9.07 -34.73 -9.51
N LEU A 400 -9.75 -35.20 -10.57
CA LEU A 400 -10.94 -36.06 -10.48
C LEU A 400 -10.59 -37.55 -10.60
N ARG A 401 -9.35 -37.88 -11.02
CA ARG A 401 -8.88 -39.26 -11.14
C ARG A 401 -8.52 -39.87 -9.78
N PRO A 402 -8.55 -41.21 -9.64
CA PRO A 402 -8.01 -41.89 -8.47
C PRO A 402 -6.50 -41.59 -8.31
N LYS A 403 -6.05 -41.18 -7.12
CA LYS A 403 -4.63 -40.88 -6.87
C LYS A 403 -3.75 -42.10 -7.14
N ARG A 404 -2.70 -41.91 -7.95
CA ARG A 404 -1.65 -42.92 -8.18
C ARG A 404 -0.90 -43.17 -6.87
N LYS A 405 -0.60 -44.44 -6.56
CA LYS A 405 0.21 -44.79 -5.37
C LYS A 405 1.63 -44.29 -5.58
N GLN A 406 2.04 -43.29 -4.81
CA GLN A 406 3.44 -42.83 -4.76
C GLN A 406 4.28 -43.80 -3.91
N LEU A 407 5.55 -43.97 -4.27
CA LEU A 407 6.52 -44.73 -3.46
C LEU A 407 6.79 -43.98 -2.15
N VAL A 408 6.79 -44.70 -1.03
CA VAL A 408 6.97 -44.15 0.32
C VAL A 408 8.06 -44.93 1.05
N VAL A 409 8.99 -44.20 1.66
CA VAL A 409 10.03 -44.74 2.55
C VAL A 409 9.90 -44.06 3.91
N GLU A 410 9.33 -44.75 4.89
CA GLU A 410 9.08 -44.19 6.23
C GLU A 410 10.33 -44.23 7.11
N GLY A 411 10.48 -43.23 7.98
CA GLY A 411 11.49 -43.21 9.04
C GLY A 411 12.94 -43.13 8.55
N LEU A 412 13.17 -42.57 7.35
CA LEU A 412 14.52 -42.26 6.90
C LEU A 412 15.06 -41.06 7.71
N GLU A 413 16.30 -41.15 8.19
CA GLU A 413 16.97 -40.03 8.86
C GLU A 413 17.84 -39.27 7.85
N PRO A 414 18.02 -37.94 7.97
CA PRO A 414 18.94 -37.18 7.12
C PRO A 414 20.37 -37.73 7.16
N LEU A 415 21.06 -37.71 6.01
CA LEU A 415 22.49 -38.06 5.99
C LEU A 415 23.28 -37.10 6.88
N PRO A 416 24.21 -37.62 7.71
CA PRO A 416 25.02 -36.78 8.59
C PRO A 416 25.97 -35.94 7.74
N LEU A 417 25.73 -34.62 7.70
CA LEU A 417 26.62 -33.63 7.10
C LEU A 417 27.05 -32.63 8.16
N ALA A 418 28.35 -32.42 8.30
CA ALA A 418 28.89 -31.42 9.20
C ALA A 418 28.42 -30.01 8.78
N PRO A 419 28.00 -29.16 9.72
CA PRO A 419 27.66 -27.78 9.40
C PRO A 419 28.86 -27.00 8.85
N VAL A 420 28.59 -26.04 7.96
CA VAL A 420 29.63 -25.19 7.33
C VAL A 420 29.32 -23.71 7.50
N GLU A 421 30.36 -22.88 7.60
CA GLU A 421 30.27 -21.42 7.67
C GLU A 421 30.71 -20.78 6.35
N ARG A 422 29.95 -19.81 5.84
CA ARG A 422 30.27 -18.99 4.66
C ARG A 422 30.05 -17.52 4.97
N TRP A 423 31.10 -16.86 5.45
CA TRP A 423 31.13 -15.42 5.72
C TRP A 423 31.57 -14.63 4.48
N ARG A 424 30.94 -13.47 4.24
CA ARG A 424 31.49 -12.48 3.30
C ARG A 424 32.62 -11.69 3.95
N ASP A 425 33.49 -11.10 3.13
CA ASP A 425 34.61 -10.27 3.59
C ASP A 425 34.12 -9.15 4.53
N GLY A 426 34.70 -9.08 5.72
CA GLY A 426 34.34 -8.10 6.76
C GLY A 426 33.01 -8.35 7.47
N GLN A 427 32.21 -9.34 7.04
CA GLN A 427 30.88 -9.61 7.61
C GLN A 427 30.98 -10.12 9.05
N ARG A 428 31.90 -11.05 9.32
CA ARG A 428 32.10 -11.61 10.67
C ARG A 428 32.57 -10.54 11.64
N GLU A 429 33.49 -9.69 11.20
CA GLU A 429 33.99 -8.54 11.95
C GLU A 429 32.87 -7.53 12.22
N SER A 430 32.01 -7.26 11.22
CA SER A 430 30.88 -6.35 11.36
C SER A 430 29.87 -6.83 12.42
N TRP A 431 29.56 -8.12 12.44
CA TRP A 431 28.64 -8.72 13.41
C TRP A 431 29.28 -8.81 14.81
N SER A 432 30.62 -8.81 14.90
CA SER A 432 31.36 -8.83 16.16
C SER A 432 31.56 -7.45 16.82
N ARG A 433 31.33 -6.33 16.10
CA ARG A 433 31.55 -4.95 16.59
C ARG A 433 30.26 -4.36 17.17
N ARG A 434 30.32 -3.78 18.37
CA ARG A 434 29.16 -3.24 19.13
C ARG A 434 28.66 -1.87 18.65
N SER A 435 27.32 -1.68 18.75
CA SER A 435 26.74 -0.60 19.58
C SER A 435 25.61 -1.19 20.44
N ARG A 436 25.53 -0.71 21.68
CA ARG A 436 24.53 -1.09 22.72
C ARG A 436 23.10 -0.62 22.36
N TYR A 437 22.95 0.15 21.29
CA TYR A 437 21.72 0.45 20.56
C TYR A 437 22.10 0.72 19.09
N GLY A 438 21.62 -0.10 18.15
CA GLY A 438 21.67 -0.05 16.67
C GLY A 438 22.18 1.14 15.82
N THR A 439 23.12 1.99 16.24
CA THR A 439 23.76 3.04 15.43
C THR A 439 25.28 2.88 15.37
N PRO A 440 25.95 3.14 14.23
CA PRO A 440 27.41 3.23 14.17
C PRO A 440 27.87 4.39 15.03
N SER A 441 28.89 4.19 15.85
CA SER A 441 29.54 5.27 16.60
C SER A 441 30.09 6.31 15.62
N HIS A 442 29.56 7.53 15.64
CA HIS A 442 30.36 8.68 15.27
C HIS A 442 31.61 8.65 16.15
N GLN A 443 32.78 8.79 15.51
CA GLN A 443 34.04 8.99 16.22
C GLN A 443 33.86 10.21 17.13
N HIS A 444 33.78 9.96 18.44
CA HIS A 444 34.06 11.02 19.40
C HIS A 444 35.56 11.20 19.39
N ASP A 445 35.98 12.34 18.83
CA ASP A 445 37.34 12.85 18.86
C ASP A 445 37.89 12.79 20.31
N PRO A 446 39.04 12.14 20.60
CA PRO A 446 39.58 12.03 21.95
C PRO A 446 40.10 13.35 22.55
N ALA A 447 39.80 14.49 21.94
CA ALA A 447 40.35 15.80 22.30
C ALA A 447 39.58 16.55 23.41
N SER A 448 38.53 15.98 24.02
CA SER A 448 37.82 16.64 25.13
C SER A 448 37.62 15.74 26.37
N GLY A 449 38.56 15.90 27.32
CA GLY A 449 38.32 15.78 28.76
C GLY A 449 37.97 14.39 29.33
N GLY A 450 38.99 13.60 29.70
CA GLY A 450 38.78 12.41 30.54
C GLY A 450 39.94 11.43 30.68
N ALA A 451 41.19 11.88 30.57
CA ALA A 451 42.36 11.03 30.80
C ALA A 451 42.54 10.74 32.31
N GLY A 452 41.83 9.75 32.85
CA GLY A 452 41.97 9.40 34.28
C GLY A 452 41.75 7.92 34.64
N GLN A 453 40.80 7.22 34.02
CA GLN A 453 40.38 5.91 34.55
C GLN A 453 40.74 4.68 33.69
N GLY A 454 41.00 4.85 32.38
CA GLY A 454 41.30 3.71 31.49
C GLY A 454 42.72 3.13 31.61
N ARG A 455 43.71 3.94 32.01
CA ARG A 455 45.11 3.48 32.12
C ARG A 455 45.41 2.68 33.39
N LEU A 456 44.66 2.88 34.47
CA LEU A 456 44.88 2.15 35.72
C LEU A 456 44.40 0.69 35.66
N ARG A 457 43.26 0.44 34.98
CA ARG A 457 42.65 -0.89 34.86
C ARG A 457 43.47 -1.84 33.97
N ASN A 458 44.02 -1.34 32.87
CA ASN A 458 44.89 -2.11 31.97
C ASN A 458 46.31 -2.37 32.54
N LEU A 459 46.77 -1.56 33.50
CA LEU A 459 48.07 -1.81 34.17
C LEU A 459 47.94 -2.85 35.29
N LEU A 460 46.81 -2.91 35.99
CA LEU A 460 46.56 -3.87 37.07
C LEU A 460 46.31 -5.29 36.56
N GLN A 461 45.76 -5.46 35.35
CA GLN A 461 45.50 -6.77 34.75
C GLN A 461 46.76 -7.43 34.16
N LYS A 462 47.85 -6.68 33.96
CA LYS A 462 49.15 -7.19 33.47
C LYS A 462 50.12 -7.61 34.58
N LEU A 463 49.78 -7.42 35.86
CA LEU A 463 50.70 -7.64 36.98
C LEU A 463 50.34 -8.82 37.91
N ASN A 464 49.32 -9.63 37.59
CA ASN A 464 49.01 -10.84 38.35
C ASN A 464 48.65 -12.00 37.39
N PRO A 465 49.27 -13.19 37.50
CA PRO A 465 48.75 -14.39 36.84
C PRO A 465 47.41 -14.78 37.48
N PRO A 466 46.47 -15.41 36.74
CA PRO A 466 45.15 -15.71 37.29
C PRO A 466 45.27 -16.80 38.35
N ARG A 467 45.03 -16.43 39.61
CA ARG A 467 44.57 -17.38 40.62
C ARG A 467 43.12 -17.72 40.29
N GLN A 468 42.78 -19.01 40.24
CA GLN A 468 41.41 -19.49 40.34
C GLN A 468 40.79 -18.88 41.61
N VAL A 469 39.88 -17.94 41.43
CA VAL A 469 39.05 -17.38 42.49
C VAL A 469 37.62 -17.83 42.18
N ASP A 470 36.99 -18.48 43.15
CA ASP A 470 35.58 -18.86 43.11
C ASP A 470 34.73 -17.65 42.68
N VAL A 471 33.75 -17.88 41.79
CA VAL A 471 32.86 -16.83 41.30
C VAL A 471 32.10 -16.25 42.50
N THR A 472 32.20 -14.93 42.70
CA THR A 472 31.55 -14.28 43.83
C THR A 472 30.05 -14.14 43.60
N ALA A 473 29.26 -14.20 44.68
CA ALA A 473 27.81 -13.98 44.60
C ALA A 473 27.45 -12.60 44.01
N ALA A 474 28.34 -11.61 44.17
CA ALA A 474 28.18 -10.28 43.58
C ALA A 474 28.35 -10.29 42.05
N GLU A 475 29.29 -11.08 41.51
CA GLU A 475 29.45 -11.25 40.06
C GLU A 475 28.22 -11.94 39.44
N VAL A 476 27.68 -12.99 40.08
CA VAL A 476 26.47 -13.68 39.59
C VAL A 476 25.21 -12.81 39.72
N ALA A 477 25.09 -12.03 40.79
CA ALA A 477 24.01 -11.06 40.95
C ALA A 477 24.04 -9.98 39.85
N ALA A 478 25.22 -9.55 39.40
CA ALA A 478 25.35 -8.61 38.29
C ALA A 478 24.88 -9.21 36.96
N VAL A 479 25.17 -10.50 36.69
CA VAL A 479 24.63 -11.20 35.51
C VAL A 479 23.10 -11.29 35.56
N ALA A 480 22.55 -11.67 36.71
CA ALA A 480 21.11 -11.75 36.91
C ALA A 480 20.41 -10.40 36.73
N GLN A 481 21.03 -9.32 37.22
CA GLN A 481 20.49 -7.97 37.10
C GLN A 481 20.44 -7.50 35.64
N ASP A 482 21.46 -7.80 34.83
CA ASP A 482 21.47 -7.42 33.41
C ASP A 482 20.46 -8.25 32.59
N LEU A 483 20.29 -9.54 32.93
CA LEU A 483 19.24 -10.38 32.35
C LEU A 483 17.84 -9.90 32.76
N CYS A 484 17.65 -9.48 34.00
CA CYS A 484 16.37 -9.01 34.55
C CYS A 484 16.11 -7.51 34.28
N ASN A 485 16.59 -6.99 33.16
CA ASN A 485 16.43 -5.59 32.77
C ASN A 485 15.45 -5.45 31.59
N PRO A 486 14.41 -4.58 31.66
CA PRO A 486 13.49 -4.37 30.55
C PRO A 486 14.17 -3.90 29.27
N ARG A 487 13.48 -4.09 28.14
CA ARG A 487 13.95 -3.59 26.84
C ARG A 487 13.98 -2.06 26.78
N TYR A 488 12.99 -1.38 27.37
CA TYR A 488 12.86 0.07 27.36
C TYR A 488 13.04 0.66 28.77
N HIS A 489 13.94 1.63 28.90
CA HIS A 489 14.42 2.17 30.18
C HIS A 489 13.46 3.16 30.88
N TRP A 490 12.33 3.51 30.27
CA TRP A 490 11.30 4.39 30.84
C TRP A 490 10.15 3.65 31.53
N HIS A 491 10.16 2.31 31.55
CA HIS A 491 9.24 1.50 32.35
C HIS A 491 9.95 1.04 33.63
N SER A 492 9.28 1.21 34.78
CA SER A 492 9.81 0.82 36.08
C SER A 492 9.69 -0.69 36.30
N THR A 493 10.75 -1.34 36.81
CA THR A 493 10.68 -2.69 37.36
C THR A 493 10.28 -2.72 38.84
N GLY A 494 10.01 -1.56 39.44
CA GLY A 494 9.77 -1.42 40.88
C GLY A 494 8.59 -2.23 41.41
N ASP A 495 7.65 -2.60 40.54
CA ASP A 495 6.48 -3.41 40.90
C ASP A 495 6.71 -4.93 40.74
N VAL A 496 7.84 -5.36 40.15
CA VAL A 496 8.21 -6.78 40.05
C VAL A 496 8.78 -7.26 41.38
N PRO A 497 8.31 -8.39 41.95
CA PRO A 497 8.87 -8.93 43.19
C PRO A 497 10.40 -9.12 43.09
N PRO A 498 11.21 -8.46 43.96
CA PRO A 498 12.67 -8.53 43.91
C PRO A 498 13.23 -9.95 44.04
N GLU A 499 12.49 -10.83 44.71
CA GLU A 499 12.78 -12.25 44.90
C GLU A 499 12.94 -12.99 43.56
N LEU A 500 12.22 -12.59 42.50
CA LEU A 500 12.32 -13.24 41.19
C LEU A 500 13.69 -13.04 40.54
N CYS A 501 14.27 -11.84 40.66
CA CYS A 501 15.63 -11.56 40.18
C CYS A 501 16.69 -12.27 41.04
N GLN A 502 16.45 -12.38 42.35
CA GLN A 502 17.31 -13.15 43.26
C GLN A 502 17.29 -14.65 42.93
N ASN A 503 16.13 -15.20 42.56
CA ASN A 503 16.00 -16.58 42.11
C ASN A 503 16.79 -16.85 40.81
N VAL A 504 16.83 -15.88 39.89
CA VAL A 504 17.69 -15.96 38.69
C VAL A 504 19.16 -16.03 39.09
N ALA A 505 19.62 -15.19 40.02
CA ALA A 505 21.00 -15.23 40.51
C ALA A 505 21.33 -16.58 41.19
N ALA A 506 20.44 -17.08 42.04
CA ALA A 506 20.61 -18.37 42.71
C ALA A 506 20.67 -19.53 41.71
N ALA A 507 19.82 -19.53 40.69
CA ALA A 507 19.82 -20.54 39.64
C ALA A 507 21.10 -20.49 38.79
N LEU A 508 21.56 -19.30 38.39
CA LEU A 508 22.82 -19.13 37.65
C LEU A 508 24.02 -19.68 38.41
N GLN A 509 24.07 -19.50 39.73
CA GLN A 509 25.15 -19.99 40.58
C GLN A 509 25.28 -21.54 40.57
N THR A 510 24.20 -22.26 40.27
CA THR A 510 24.22 -23.74 40.21
C THR A 510 24.92 -24.29 38.98
N GLY A 511 25.07 -23.48 37.92
CA GLY A 511 25.55 -23.93 36.61
C GLY A 511 24.55 -24.80 35.83
N ASP A 512 23.34 -25.01 36.35
CA ASP A 512 22.27 -25.74 35.67
C ASP A 512 21.52 -24.82 34.69
N VAL A 513 21.60 -25.14 33.40
CA VAL A 513 20.94 -24.39 32.32
C VAL A 513 19.42 -24.44 32.46
N ALA A 514 18.85 -25.60 32.78
CA ALA A 514 17.40 -25.77 32.86
C ALA A 514 16.82 -25.00 34.07
N ALA A 515 17.51 -25.05 35.21
CA ALA A 515 17.13 -24.25 36.38
C ALA A 515 17.21 -22.75 36.09
N SER A 516 18.27 -22.31 35.40
CA SER A 516 18.49 -20.90 35.03
C SER A 516 17.44 -20.37 34.05
N VAL A 517 17.08 -21.16 33.03
CA VAL A 517 16.01 -20.82 32.08
C VAL A 517 14.66 -20.71 32.81
N THR A 518 14.36 -21.66 33.70
CA THR A 518 13.11 -21.67 34.47
C THR A 518 12.98 -20.43 35.36
N ALA A 519 14.05 -20.06 36.07
CA ALA A 519 14.06 -18.87 36.92
C ALA A 519 13.89 -17.58 36.08
N PHE A 520 14.54 -17.51 34.92
CA PHE A 520 14.40 -16.36 34.02
C PHE A 520 12.98 -16.23 33.45
N HIS A 521 12.34 -17.34 33.07
CA HIS A 521 10.94 -17.32 32.62
C HIS A 521 9.97 -16.89 33.71
N ALA A 522 10.19 -17.32 34.95
CA ALA A 522 9.39 -16.87 36.09
C ALA A 522 9.51 -15.36 36.31
N TRP A 523 10.72 -14.81 36.21
CA TRP A 523 10.92 -13.36 36.25
C TRP A 523 10.25 -12.64 35.07
N ALA A 524 10.42 -13.13 33.84
CA ALA A 524 9.83 -12.53 32.64
C ALA A 524 8.30 -12.52 32.69
N GLN A 525 7.67 -13.56 33.26
CA GLN A 525 6.23 -13.60 33.49
C GLN A 525 5.80 -12.60 34.56
N GLY A 526 6.51 -12.53 35.69
CA GLY A 526 6.22 -11.54 36.74
C GLY A 526 6.31 -10.10 36.24
N TYR A 527 7.20 -9.81 35.29
CA TYR A 527 7.26 -8.49 34.64
C TYR A 527 6.07 -8.20 33.72
N ARG A 528 5.50 -9.22 33.06
CA ARG A 528 4.29 -9.06 32.22
C ARG A 528 3.04 -8.82 33.05
N ASP A 529 2.97 -9.42 34.23
CA ASP A 529 1.80 -9.30 35.11
C ASP A 529 1.64 -7.87 35.67
N VAL A 530 2.72 -7.08 35.72
CA VAL A 530 2.70 -5.71 36.25
C VAL A 530 2.54 -4.61 35.20
N THR A 531 2.74 -4.90 33.90
CA THR A 531 2.57 -3.89 32.84
C THR A 531 2.15 -4.47 31.49
N ARG A 532 1.11 -3.87 30.89
CA ARG A 532 0.59 -4.23 29.55
C ARG A 532 1.58 -3.97 28.41
N TRP A 533 2.65 -3.21 28.65
CA TRP A 533 3.70 -2.86 27.68
C TRP A 533 5.02 -3.60 27.95
N ALA A 534 4.99 -4.70 28.71
CA ALA A 534 6.19 -5.47 29.08
C ALA A 534 6.92 -6.03 27.84
N SER A 535 8.18 -5.64 27.66
CA SER A 535 9.07 -6.21 26.64
C SER A 535 10.37 -6.69 27.28
N VAL A 536 10.68 -7.99 27.09
CA VAL A 536 11.83 -8.71 27.65
C VAL A 536 12.81 -9.06 26.53
N ALA A 537 14.11 -8.96 26.81
CA ALA A 537 15.19 -9.26 25.87
C ALA A 537 16.16 -10.32 26.44
N VAL A 538 16.71 -11.17 25.56
CA VAL A 538 17.78 -12.12 25.90
C VAL A 538 19.05 -11.61 25.23
N ARG A 539 19.80 -10.76 25.94
CA ARG A 539 20.95 -10.04 25.35
C ARG A 539 22.13 -11.00 25.13
N GLY A 540 22.31 -11.50 23.91
CA GLY A 540 23.41 -12.38 23.53
C GLY A 540 24.78 -11.76 23.78
N GLU A 541 24.92 -10.44 23.63
CA GLU A 541 26.15 -9.71 23.95
C GLU A 541 26.47 -9.68 25.44
N SER A 542 25.47 -9.87 26.31
CA SER A 542 25.66 -9.94 27.75
C SER A 542 26.11 -11.34 28.15
N LEU A 543 25.37 -12.37 27.72
CA LEU A 543 25.67 -13.78 28.04
C LEU A 543 26.98 -14.26 27.41
N CYS A 544 27.19 -13.95 26.13
CA CYS A 544 28.34 -14.41 25.37
C CYS A 544 29.42 -13.32 25.23
N GLY A 545 29.24 -12.14 25.82
CA GLY A 545 30.21 -11.04 25.78
C GLY A 545 30.57 -10.55 27.18
N ASP A 546 29.82 -9.59 27.71
CA ASP A 546 30.15 -8.85 28.94
C ASP A 546 30.32 -9.76 30.17
N HIS A 547 29.53 -10.83 30.27
CA HIS A 547 29.54 -11.76 31.39
C HIS A 547 30.13 -13.14 31.05
N ALA A 548 30.68 -13.31 29.86
CA ALA A 548 31.14 -14.62 29.39
C ALA A 548 32.20 -15.24 30.31
N GLU A 549 33.18 -14.46 30.78
CA GLU A 549 34.24 -14.95 31.70
C GLU A 549 33.71 -15.30 33.10
N VAL A 550 32.62 -14.65 33.55
CA VAL A 550 31.96 -14.99 34.82
C VAL A 550 31.21 -16.31 34.65
N LEU A 551 30.41 -16.43 33.59
CA LEU A 551 29.61 -17.62 33.31
C LEU A 551 30.48 -18.85 33.02
N ASP A 552 31.60 -18.70 32.32
CA ASP A 552 32.54 -19.79 32.02
C ASP A 552 33.24 -20.34 33.27
N ARG A 553 33.47 -19.50 34.28
CA ARG A 553 33.99 -19.91 35.59
C ARG A 553 32.96 -20.65 36.45
N ILE A 554 31.65 -20.45 36.22
CA ILE A 554 30.58 -21.22 36.86
C ILE A 554 30.52 -22.61 36.25
N SER A 555 30.41 -22.67 34.92
CA SER A 555 30.45 -23.90 34.14
C SER A 555 31.03 -23.59 32.76
N PRO A 556 31.99 -24.37 32.23
CA PRO A 556 32.56 -24.12 30.92
C PRO A 556 31.51 -24.05 29.81
N GLY A 557 31.53 -22.97 29.02
CA GLY A 557 30.59 -22.74 27.91
C GLY A 557 29.17 -22.34 28.33
N PHE A 558 28.93 -22.11 29.62
CA PHE A 558 27.58 -21.91 30.18
C PHE A 558 26.81 -20.75 29.54
N GLY A 559 27.48 -19.64 29.20
CA GLY A 559 26.83 -18.50 28.55
C GLY A 559 26.21 -18.83 27.18
N LEU A 560 26.90 -19.63 26.36
CA LEU A 560 26.41 -20.08 25.06
C LEU A 560 25.29 -21.13 25.23
N GLN A 561 25.46 -22.06 26.17
CA GLN A 561 24.43 -23.06 26.47
C GLN A 561 23.12 -22.39 26.93
N LEU A 562 23.23 -21.39 27.80
CA LEU A 562 22.10 -20.61 28.29
C LEU A 562 21.45 -19.79 27.16
N TRP A 563 22.24 -19.16 26.29
CA TRP A 563 21.72 -18.45 25.13
C TRP A 563 20.97 -19.39 24.17
N ASN A 564 21.55 -20.55 23.83
CA ASN A 564 20.91 -21.56 22.98
C ASN A 564 19.57 -22.05 23.58
N ALA A 565 19.49 -22.18 24.91
CA ALA A 565 18.27 -22.59 25.60
C ALA A 565 17.21 -21.48 25.72
N LEU A 566 17.63 -20.22 25.83
CA LEU A 566 16.75 -19.05 25.90
C LEU A 566 16.31 -18.54 24.52
N ALA A 567 17.02 -18.90 23.45
CA ALA A 567 16.73 -18.50 22.08
C ALA A 567 15.27 -18.78 21.71
N GLY A 568 14.56 -17.75 21.25
CA GLY A 568 13.17 -17.84 20.85
C GLY A 568 12.15 -17.90 22.00
N THR A 569 12.57 -17.90 23.27
CA THR A 569 11.65 -18.04 24.42
C THR A 569 10.95 -16.75 24.85
N VAL A 570 11.40 -15.58 24.37
CA VAL A 570 10.83 -14.26 24.72
C VAL A 570 10.49 -13.40 23.47
N GLU A 571 10.06 -12.15 23.68
CA GLU A 571 9.38 -11.36 22.66
C GLU A 571 10.27 -10.56 21.70
N SER A 572 11.57 -10.35 21.95
CA SER A 572 12.46 -9.65 21.00
C SER A 572 13.90 -9.53 21.49
N ASP A 573 14.85 -9.39 20.55
CA ASP A 573 16.25 -9.02 20.75
C ASP A 573 17.10 -10.09 21.45
N TYR A 574 17.87 -10.83 20.64
CA TYR A 574 18.66 -11.99 21.05
C TYR A 574 20.18 -11.76 20.94
N GLY A 575 20.63 -10.65 20.37
CA GLY A 575 22.04 -10.43 20.02
C GLY A 575 22.60 -11.52 19.10
N GLU A 576 21.76 -12.14 18.27
CA GLU A 576 22.09 -13.38 17.56
C GLU A 576 23.27 -13.21 16.60
N THR A 577 23.40 -12.06 15.92
CA THR A 577 24.52 -11.80 15.02
C THR A 577 25.85 -11.79 15.76
N PHE A 578 25.89 -11.20 16.95
CA PHE A 578 27.08 -11.20 17.82
C PHE A 578 27.44 -12.62 18.27
N VAL A 579 26.46 -13.37 18.77
CA VAL A 579 26.68 -14.74 19.26
C VAL A 579 27.15 -15.65 18.12
N LEU A 580 26.53 -15.56 16.94
CA LEU A 580 26.91 -16.32 15.74
C LEU A 580 28.32 -15.96 15.26
N ALA A 581 28.69 -14.67 15.24
CA ALA A 581 30.03 -14.26 14.83
C ALA A 581 31.12 -14.77 15.79
N LYS A 582 30.82 -14.80 17.09
CA LYS A 582 31.75 -15.22 18.13
C LYS A 582 31.88 -16.74 18.25
N HIS A 583 30.76 -17.46 18.23
CA HIS A 583 30.70 -18.90 18.51
C HIS A 583 30.49 -19.78 17.27
N GLY A 584 30.20 -19.18 16.10
CA GLY A 584 30.10 -19.93 14.85
C GLY A 584 29.04 -21.04 14.91
N VAL A 585 29.40 -22.23 14.41
CA VAL A 585 28.52 -23.41 14.38
C VAL A 585 27.99 -23.84 15.75
N ASP A 586 28.67 -23.54 16.86
CA ASP A 586 28.22 -23.94 18.20
C ASP A 586 26.93 -23.22 18.65
N ALA A 587 26.58 -22.12 17.98
CA ALA A 587 25.35 -21.35 18.20
C ALA A 587 24.18 -21.79 17.29
N LEU A 588 24.35 -22.82 16.46
CA LEU A 588 23.30 -23.34 15.58
C LEU A 588 22.00 -23.76 16.29
N PRO A 589 22.03 -24.42 17.47
CA PRO A 589 20.79 -24.82 18.15
C PRO A 589 19.87 -23.63 18.45
N GLY A 590 20.44 -22.50 18.91
CA GLY A 590 19.70 -21.27 19.15
C GLY A 590 19.17 -20.66 17.85
N LEU A 591 19.99 -20.60 16.80
CA LEU A 591 19.58 -20.08 15.49
C LEU A 591 18.44 -20.89 14.87
N VAL A 592 18.50 -22.23 14.89
CA VAL A 592 17.42 -23.09 14.39
C VAL A 592 16.11 -22.80 15.13
N THR A 593 16.17 -22.59 16.44
CA THR A 593 15.00 -22.24 17.26
C THR A 593 14.44 -20.87 16.91
N LEU A 594 15.31 -19.88 16.70
CA LEU A 594 14.94 -18.53 16.28
C LEU A 594 14.26 -18.54 14.91
N VAL A 595 14.87 -19.17 13.90
CA VAL A 595 14.29 -19.26 12.55
C VAL A 595 12.96 -20.02 12.57
N ARG A 596 12.83 -21.08 13.38
CA ARG A 596 11.59 -21.84 13.51
C ARG A 596 10.44 -21.01 14.08
N ARG A 597 10.72 -20.19 15.11
CA ARG A 597 9.69 -19.35 15.77
C ARG A 597 9.41 -18.07 15.01
N ARG A 598 10.44 -17.42 14.47
CA ARG A 598 10.38 -16.10 13.81
C ARG A 598 11.22 -16.08 12.54
N PRO A 599 10.79 -16.79 11.49
CA PRO A 599 11.55 -16.88 10.25
C PRO A 599 11.73 -15.52 9.56
N SER A 600 10.78 -14.58 9.72
CA SER A 600 10.88 -13.25 9.12
C SER A 600 11.96 -12.36 9.72
N GLU A 601 12.39 -12.63 10.95
CA GLU A 601 13.44 -11.86 11.63
C GLU A 601 14.81 -12.50 11.41
N HIS A 602 14.88 -13.85 11.35
CA HIS A 602 16.15 -14.57 11.48
C HIS A 602 16.53 -15.48 10.29
N LEU A 603 15.67 -15.69 9.28
CA LEU A 603 16.05 -16.53 8.13
C LEU A 603 17.22 -15.92 7.34
N SER A 604 17.26 -14.60 7.23
CA SER A 604 18.35 -13.87 6.57
C SER A 604 19.71 -14.05 7.26
N THR A 605 19.75 -14.26 8.58
CA THR A 605 21.01 -14.51 9.32
C THR A 605 21.52 -15.94 9.14
N ALA A 606 20.61 -16.88 8.86
CA ALA A 606 20.95 -18.28 8.60
C ALA A 606 21.71 -18.52 7.29
N ILE A 607 21.77 -17.53 6.38
CA ILE A 607 22.51 -17.64 5.11
C ILE A 607 24.00 -17.96 5.28
N VAL A 608 24.58 -17.62 6.43
CA VAL A 608 25.99 -17.89 6.75
C VAL A 608 26.24 -19.37 7.02
N PHE A 609 25.23 -20.13 7.44
CA PHE A 609 25.38 -21.50 7.90
C PHE A 609 24.69 -22.50 6.97
N GLY A 610 25.45 -23.47 6.46
CA GLY A 610 24.90 -24.67 5.82
C GLY A 610 24.75 -25.77 6.86
N ALA A 611 23.51 -26.11 7.23
CA ALA A 611 23.19 -27.16 8.21
C ALA A 611 21.91 -27.88 7.81
N VAL A 612 21.83 -29.20 8.01
CA VAL A 612 20.69 -30.03 7.56
C VAL A 612 19.39 -29.67 8.31
N GLU A 613 19.51 -29.19 9.54
CA GLU A 613 18.41 -28.80 10.42
C GLU A 613 17.70 -27.52 9.97
N LEU A 614 18.39 -26.68 9.18
CA LEU A 614 17.82 -25.47 8.58
C LEU A 614 17.03 -25.77 7.30
N ALA A 615 17.30 -26.90 6.63
CA ALA A 615 16.69 -27.21 5.35
C ALA A 615 15.15 -27.32 5.40
N PRO A 616 14.53 -28.00 6.38
CA PRO A 616 13.06 -28.03 6.49
C PRO A 616 12.44 -26.64 6.74
N LEU A 617 13.15 -25.76 7.45
CA LEU A 617 12.69 -24.40 7.73
C LEU A 617 12.75 -23.54 6.45
N ALA A 618 13.85 -23.65 5.68
CA ALA A 618 13.99 -23.01 4.39
C ALA A 618 12.95 -23.52 3.39
N ALA A 619 12.74 -24.84 3.26
CA ALA A 619 11.74 -25.41 2.36
C ALA A 619 10.31 -24.98 2.71
N ARG A 620 9.98 -24.91 4.00
CA ARG A 620 8.68 -24.39 4.46
C ARG A 620 8.52 -22.90 4.12
N ALA A 621 9.55 -22.08 4.35
CA ALA A 621 9.53 -20.66 3.99
C ALA A 621 9.43 -20.45 2.47
N PHE A 622 10.13 -21.26 1.68
CA PHE A 622 10.09 -21.26 0.21
C PHE A 622 8.69 -21.53 -0.33
N ARG A 623 8.01 -22.56 0.18
CA ARG A 623 6.68 -22.95 -0.29
C ARG A 623 5.56 -22.06 0.24
N LEU A 624 5.53 -21.77 1.54
CA LEU A 624 4.36 -21.18 2.20
C LEU A 624 4.43 -19.65 2.41
N SER A 625 5.62 -19.03 2.33
CA SER A 625 5.77 -17.60 2.62
C SER A 625 6.10 -16.78 1.38
N LYS A 626 5.18 -15.89 0.99
CA LYS A 626 5.41 -14.95 -0.12
C LYS A 626 6.55 -13.96 0.17
N THR A 627 6.72 -13.54 1.43
CA THR A 627 7.74 -12.55 1.82
C THR A 627 9.11 -13.19 1.98
N LEU A 628 9.18 -14.44 2.43
CA LEU A 628 10.45 -15.13 2.73
C LEU A 628 10.91 -16.07 1.63
N ARG A 629 10.12 -16.26 0.57
CA ARG A 629 10.48 -17.12 -0.57
C ARG A 629 11.85 -16.77 -1.14
N GLY A 630 12.13 -15.49 -1.40
CA GLY A 630 13.40 -15.06 -1.97
C GLY A 630 14.61 -15.32 -1.04
N GLU A 631 14.43 -15.17 0.28
CA GLU A 631 15.48 -15.49 1.25
C GLU A 631 15.69 -17.00 1.37
N ALA A 632 14.61 -17.77 1.38
CA ALA A 632 14.66 -19.23 1.40
C ALA A 632 15.31 -19.81 0.14
N GLU A 633 14.95 -19.30 -1.03
CA GLU A 633 15.56 -19.67 -2.30
C GLU A 633 17.06 -19.35 -2.32
N ARG A 634 17.43 -18.16 -1.82
CA ARG A 634 18.84 -17.79 -1.66
C ARG A 634 19.59 -18.78 -0.77
N TRP A 635 18.98 -19.23 0.33
CA TRP A 635 19.59 -20.24 1.21
C TRP A 635 19.74 -21.59 0.50
N LEU A 636 18.69 -22.09 -0.17
CA LEU A 636 18.71 -23.36 -0.92
C LEU A 636 19.80 -23.38 -2.01
N ARG A 637 19.97 -22.25 -2.71
CA ARG A 637 21.03 -22.07 -3.72
C ARG A 637 22.43 -21.96 -3.12
N THR A 638 22.55 -21.35 -1.95
CA THR A 638 23.86 -21.13 -1.29
C THR A 638 24.38 -22.43 -0.65
N HIS A 639 23.48 -23.24 -0.07
CA HIS A 639 23.83 -24.47 0.65
C HIS A 639 23.15 -25.73 0.08
N PRO A 640 23.35 -26.04 -1.22
CA PRO A 640 22.57 -27.07 -1.90
C PRO A 640 22.81 -28.48 -1.35
N GLN A 641 24.03 -28.80 -0.87
CA GLN A 641 24.34 -30.11 -0.29
C GLN A 641 23.56 -30.36 1.03
N HIS A 642 23.59 -29.39 1.95
CA HIS A 642 22.85 -29.46 3.21
C HIS A 642 21.33 -29.41 3.00
N ALA A 643 20.88 -28.62 2.02
CA ALA A 643 19.48 -28.60 1.62
C ALA A 643 19.01 -29.97 1.14
N VAL A 644 19.71 -30.60 0.18
CA VAL A 644 19.32 -31.91 -0.35
C VAL A 644 19.34 -32.99 0.74
N ALA A 645 20.41 -33.09 1.52
CA ALA A 645 20.52 -34.08 2.58
C ALA A 645 19.43 -33.95 3.65
N GLY A 646 19.08 -32.72 4.04
CA GLY A 646 18.04 -32.44 5.02
C GLY A 646 16.61 -32.60 4.51
N LEU A 647 16.39 -32.57 3.18
CA LEU A 647 15.05 -32.62 2.58
C LEU A 647 14.64 -33.99 2.02
N ILE A 648 15.59 -34.82 1.57
CA ILE A 648 15.27 -36.15 0.99
C ILE A 648 14.37 -36.98 1.91
N PRO A 649 14.67 -37.14 3.22
CA PRO A 649 13.83 -37.96 4.09
C PRO A 649 12.37 -37.50 4.14
N ALA A 650 12.15 -36.20 4.30
CA ALA A 650 10.80 -35.65 4.33
C ALA A 650 10.08 -35.80 2.98
N ALA A 651 10.79 -35.65 1.85
CA ALA A 651 10.20 -35.67 0.51
C ALA A 651 9.63 -37.03 0.07
N ILE A 652 10.15 -38.13 0.63
CA ILE A 652 9.73 -39.50 0.30
C ILE A 652 8.98 -40.22 1.42
N ASP A 653 8.70 -39.53 2.54
CA ASP A 653 7.91 -40.06 3.65
C ASP A 653 6.40 -40.09 3.29
N LYS A 654 5.56 -40.53 4.21
CA LYS A 654 4.09 -40.48 4.08
C LYS A 654 3.60 -39.05 3.82
N PRO A 655 2.46 -38.89 3.10
CA PRO A 655 1.90 -37.57 2.80
C PRO A 655 1.77 -36.67 4.04
N SER A 656 2.41 -35.50 4.00
CA SER A 656 2.43 -34.51 5.07
C SER A 656 2.81 -33.13 4.53
N GLU A 657 2.57 -32.05 5.30
CA GLU A 657 3.04 -30.70 4.92
C GLU A 657 4.56 -30.67 4.73
N ALA A 658 5.31 -31.39 5.58
CA ALA A 658 6.76 -31.50 5.47
C ALA A 658 7.19 -32.15 4.15
N ARG A 659 6.49 -33.20 3.72
CA ARG A 659 6.70 -33.85 2.42
C ARG A 659 6.46 -32.88 1.28
N ASP A 660 5.32 -32.17 1.28
CA ASP A 660 4.99 -31.22 0.23
C ASP A 660 6.06 -30.12 0.14
N ASN A 661 6.48 -29.55 1.29
CA ASN A 661 7.50 -28.51 1.33
C ASN A 661 8.84 -29.01 0.79
N ALA A 662 9.27 -30.20 1.21
CA ALA A 662 10.54 -30.79 0.79
C ALA A 662 10.55 -31.19 -0.69
N ALA A 663 9.48 -31.83 -1.18
CA ALA A 663 9.36 -32.23 -2.59
C ALA A 663 9.32 -31.00 -3.51
N THR A 664 8.57 -29.96 -3.17
CA THR A 664 8.57 -28.70 -3.94
C THR A 664 9.95 -28.06 -4.00
N ALA A 665 10.65 -27.97 -2.86
CA ALA A 665 12.00 -27.39 -2.83
C ALA A 665 13.00 -28.24 -3.65
N LEU A 666 12.97 -29.57 -3.56
CA LEU A 666 13.85 -30.46 -4.33
C LEU A 666 13.58 -30.40 -5.84
N ARG A 667 12.31 -30.33 -6.27
CA ARG A 667 11.97 -30.14 -7.70
C ARG A 667 12.45 -28.79 -8.22
N ALA A 668 12.28 -27.72 -7.44
CA ALA A 668 12.81 -26.41 -7.80
C ALA A 668 14.34 -26.43 -7.93
N MET A 669 15.04 -27.07 -6.99
CA MET A 669 16.49 -27.26 -7.07
C MET A 669 16.91 -28.10 -8.29
N ALA A 670 16.14 -29.14 -8.63
CA ALA A 670 16.39 -29.97 -9.81
C ALA A 670 16.26 -29.16 -11.11
N ALA A 671 15.23 -28.32 -11.22
CA ALA A 671 15.03 -27.39 -12.34
C ALA A 671 16.17 -26.35 -12.46
N GLN A 672 16.80 -25.98 -11.34
CA GLN A 672 17.99 -25.11 -11.28
C GLN A 672 19.31 -25.86 -11.55
N GLY A 673 19.26 -27.10 -12.07
CA GLY A 673 20.45 -27.87 -12.43
C GLY A 673 21.01 -28.79 -11.32
N ASN A 674 20.39 -28.86 -10.14
CA ASN A 674 20.87 -29.72 -9.04
C ASN A 674 20.33 -31.16 -9.09
N ARG A 675 19.75 -31.60 -10.20
CA ARG A 675 19.16 -32.95 -10.31
C ARG A 675 20.17 -34.06 -10.00
N GLU A 676 21.38 -33.97 -10.54
CA GLU A 676 22.44 -34.95 -10.29
C GLU A 676 22.88 -34.98 -8.82
N LEU A 677 22.94 -33.82 -8.16
CA LEU A 677 23.24 -33.72 -6.73
C LEU A 677 22.16 -34.43 -5.89
N ILE A 678 20.88 -34.27 -6.25
CA ILE A 678 19.77 -34.93 -5.55
C ILE A 678 19.87 -36.45 -5.70
N LEU A 679 20.09 -36.95 -6.92
CA LEU A 679 20.18 -38.38 -7.19
C LEU A 679 21.42 -39.03 -6.55
N SER A 680 22.57 -38.35 -6.59
CA SER A 680 23.80 -38.84 -5.93
C SER A 680 23.68 -38.84 -4.40
N THR A 681 23.01 -37.85 -3.81
CA THR A 681 22.73 -37.83 -2.36
C THR A 681 21.73 -38.93 -1.99
N ALA A 682 20.72 -39.20 -2.82
CA ALA A 682 19.81 -40.33 -2.62
C ALA A 682 20.54 -41.68 -2.70
N ALA A 683 21.47 -41.84 -3.65
CA ALA A 683 22.29 -43.04 -3.80
C ALA A 683 23.25 -43.26 -2.60
N ALA A 684 23.66 -42.19 -1.91
CA ALA A 684 24.53 -42.30 -0.73
C ALA A 684 23.87 -43.01 0.47
N TYR A 685 22.54 -43.14 0.48
CA TYR A 685 21.84 -44.00 1.44
C TYR A 685 22.05 -45.51 1.21
N GLN A 686 22.62 -45.90 0.06
CA GLN A 686 22.88 -47.29 -0.34
C GLN A 686 21.61 -48.16 -0.29
N ARG A 687 20.50 -47.58 -0.75
CA ARG A 687 19.14 -48.11 -0.66
C ARG A 687 18.37 -47.86 -1.95
N ASP A 688 18.08 -48.93 -2.69
CA ASP A 688 17.39 -48.86 -3.99
C ASP A 688 15.98 -48.27 -3.89
N ASP A 689 15.29 -48.52 -2.77
CA ASP A 689 13.95 -47.98 -2.50
C ASP A 689 13.96 -46.45 -2.33
N VAL A 690 15.02 -45.89 -1.72
CA VAL A 690 15.23 -44.44 -1.60
C VAL A 690 15.49 -43.81 -2.97
N THR A 691 16.41 -44.37 -3.75
CA THR A 691 16.72 -43.85 -5.10
C THR A 691 15.49 -43.91 -6.00
N ALA A 692 14.74 -45.02 -5.98
CA ALA A 692 13.51 -45.17 -6.74
C ALA A 692 12.43 -44.16 -6.35
N ALA A 693 12.22 -43.94 -5.04
CA ALA A 693 11.23 -42.98 -4.54
C ALA A 693 11.59 -41.52 -4.90
N VAL A 694 12.87 -41.14 -4.76
CA VAL A 694 13.34 -39.79 -5.15
C VAL A 694 13.21 -39.58 -6.65
N THR A 695 13.57 -40.59 -7.46
CA THR A 695 13.44 -40.50 -8.93
C THR A 695 11.99 -40.35 -9.34
N ALA A 696 11.09 -41.17 -8.79
CA ALA A 696 9.65 -41.08 -9.04
C ALA A 696 9.06 -39.71 -8.64
N MET A 697 9.57 -39.09 -7.57
CA MET A 697 9.13 -37.75 -7.14
C MET A 697 9.59 -36.65 -8.11
N LEU A 698 10.80 -36.76 -8.66
CA LEU A 698 11.34 -35.81 -9.62
C LEU A 698 10.73 -35.96 -11.02
N ASP A 699 10.27 -37.17 -11.38
CA ASP A 699 9.71 -37.50 -12.69
C ASP A 699 8.17 -37.51 -12.70
N GLU A 700 7.54 -36.96 -11.65
CA GLU A 700 6.09 -36.81 -11.58
C GLU A 700 5.59 -35.81 -12.64
N ASP A 701 4.50 -36.16 -13.34
CA ASP A 701 3.92 -35.32 -14.39
C ASP A 701 3.51 -33.95 -13.81
N PRO A 702 3.92 -32.82 -14.40
CA PRO A 702 3.54 -31.49 -13.91
C PRO A 702 2.03 -31.26 -13.80
N THR A 703 1.21 -31.95 -14.59
CA THR A 703 -0.26 -31.88 -14.52
C THR A 703 -0.83 -32.68 -13.32
N ASP A 704 -0.07 -33.59 -12.73
CA ASP A 704 -0.44 -34.27 -11.48
C ASP A 704 -0.06 -33.45 -10.24
N LEU A 705 0.67 -32.33 -10.40
CA LEU A 705 1.07 -31.43 -9.33
C LEU A 705 -0.04 -30.40 -9.01
N TYR A 706 -1.12 -30.86 -8.36
CA TYR A 706 -2.23 -30.00 -7.92
C TYR A 706 -2.45 -30.04 -6.39
N PRO A 707 -3.07 -28.99 -5.80
CA PRO A 707 -3.30 -28.93 -4.36
C PRO A 707 -4.23 -30.04 -3.84
N THR A 708 -3.85 -30.65 -2.72
CA THR A 708 -4.70 -31.66 -2.05
C THR A 708 -6.02 -31.08 -1.54
N LYS A 709 -6.02 -29.83 -1.06
CA LYS A 709 -7.23 -29.08 -0.67
C LYS A 709 -7.52 -28.02 -1.72
N ARG A 710 -8.67 -28.15 -2.40
CA ARG A 710 -9.14 -27.19 -3.41
C ARG A 710 -10.23 -26.30 -2.82
N SER A 711 -10.11 -24.99 -3.05
CA SER A 711 -11.15 -24.03 -2.68
C SER A 711 -12.34 -24.16 -3.62
N LYS A 712 -13.55 -23.97 -3.09
CA LYS A 712 -14.73 -23.82 -3.96
C LYS A 712 -14.62 -22.52 -4.74
N LEU A 713 -15.11 -22.52 -5.98
CA LEU A 713 -15.23 -21.31 -6.79
C LEU A 713 -16.08 -20.27 -6.05
N PRO A 714 -15.72 -18.97 -6.14
CA PRO A 714 -16.37 -17.92 -5.37
C PRO A 714 -17.79 -17.67 -5.86
N LYS A 715 -18.64 -17.07 -5.01
CA LYS A 715 -20.06 -16.81 -5.35
C LYS A 715 -20.26 -15.91 -6.58
N TYR A 716 -19.28 -15.07 -6.91
CA TYR A 716 -19.32 -14.20 -8.09
C TYR A 716 -18.92 -14.94 -9.39
N TRP A 717 -18.48 -16.20 -9.29
CA TRP A 717 -18.16 -17.03 -10.45
C TRP A 717 -19.45 -17.44 -11.16
N VAL A 718 -19.77 -16.76 -12.27
CA VAL A 718 -20.99 -16.98 -13.06
C VAL A 718 -20.62 -16.99 -14.55
N PRO A 719 -19.90 -18.02 -15.04
CA PRO A 719 -19.40 -18.06 -16.41
C PRO A 719 -20.50 -18.07 -17.49
N ALA A 720 -21.75 -18.41 -17.11
CA ALA A 720 -22.91 -18.35 -17.99
C ALA A 720 -23.26 -16.93 -18.48
N VAL A 721 -22.72 -15.87 -17.87
CA VAL A 721 -22.93 -14.49 -18.34
C VAL A 721 -21.64 -13.84 -18.87
N TRP A 722 -20.59 -14.62 -19.09
CA TRP A 722 -19.29 -14.14 -19.58
C TRP A 722 -19.02 -14.57 -21.01
N ARG A 723 -18.11 -13.86 -21.68
CA ARG A 723 -17.55 -14.30 -22.96
C ARG A 723 -16.71 -15.55 -22.71
N ARG A 724 -17.05 -16.64 -23.40
CA ARG A 724 -16.41 -17.95 -23.20
C ARG A 724 -15.15 -18.07 -24.05
N PRO A 725 -14.09 -18.76 -23.57
CA PRO A 725 -12.96 -19.10 -24.40
C PRO A 725 -13.39 -19.93 -25.62
N ILE A 726 -12.77 -19.66 -26.76
CA ILE A 726 -13.08 -20.26 -28.05
C ILE A 726 -11.86 -21.08 -28.49
N LEU A 727 -12.07 -22.36 -28.78
CA LEU A 727 -11.03 -23.23 -29.34
C LEU A 727 -10.57 -22.72 -30.71
N HIS A 728 -9.38 -23.11 -31.17
CA HIS A 728 -8.96 -22.82 -32.56
C HIS A 728 -9.91 -23.41 -33.62
N SER A 729 -10.78 -24.37 -33.26
CA SER A 729 -11.86 -24.89 -34.11
C SER A 729 -13.06 -23.93 -34.27
N GLY A 730 -13.12 -22.84 -33.51
CA GLY A 730 -14.20 -21.84 -33.54
C GLY A 730 -15.35 -22.11 -32.56
N LYS A 731 -15.32 -23.22 -31.82
CA LYS A 731 -16.37 -23.58 -30.85
C LYS A 731 -16.08 -23.05 -29.44
N PRO A 732 -17.08 -22.54 -28.69
CA PRO A 732 -16.89 -22.11 -27.31
C PRO A 732 -16.76 -23.32 -26.37
N LEU A 733 -15.99 -23.15 -25.29
CA LEU A 733 -15.91 -24.15 -24.23
C LEU A 733 -17.28 -24.35 -23.54
N PRO A 734 -17.68 -25.62 -23.27
CA PRO A 734 -18.83 -25.90 -22.42
C PRO A 734 -18.66 -25.34 -21.01
N LEU A 735 -19.75 -25.00 -20.33
CA LEU A 735 -19.69 -24.41 -18.98
C LEU A 735 -18.94 -25.29 -17.97
N GLU A 736 -19.07 -26.61 -18.07
CA GLU A 736 -18.33 -27.56 -17.23
C GLU A 736 -16.80 -27.45 -17.45
N ALA A 737 -16.36 -27.32 -18.70
CA ALA A 737 -14.96 -27.10 -19.01
C ALA A 737 -14.46 -25.74 -18.51
N VAL A 738 -15.31 -24.71 -18.53
CA VAL A 738 -15.01 -23.39 -17.93
C VAL A 738 -14.87 -23.49 -16.42
N ASP A 739 -15.68 -24.31 -15.73
CA ASP A 739 -15.53 -24.56 -14.28
C ASP A 739 -14.24 -25.32 -13.95
N HIS A 740 -13.80 -26.25 -14.81
CA HIS A 740 -12.49 -26.89 -14.70
C HIS A 740 -11.36 -25.87 -14.86
N LEU A 741 -11.46 -24.96 -15.84
CA LEU A 741 -10.52 -23.85 -16.01
C LEU A 741 -10.48 -22.93 -14.78
N GLY A 742 -11.64 -22.56 -14.24
CA GLY A 742 -11.74 -21.78 -12.99
C GLY A 742 -11.07 -22.48 -11.81
N THR A 743 -11.23 -23.80 -11.71
CA THR A 743 -10.60 -24.61 -10.67
C THR A 743 -9.07 -24.55 -10.78
N MET A 744 -8.52 -24.66 -11.99
CA MET A 744 -7.08 -24.53 -12.23
C MET A 744 -6.54 -23.14 -11.88
N LEU A 745 -7.26 -22.09 -12.30
CA LEU A 745 -6.88 -20.70 -12.00
C LEU A 745 -6.89 -20.41 -10.48
N ALA A 746 -7.76 -21.07 -9.72
CA ALA A 746 -7.84 -20.94 -8.28
C ALA A 746 -6.75 -21.73 -7.52
N PHE A 747 -5.90 -22.49 -8.21
CA PHE A 747 -4.77 -23.16 -7.55
C PHE A 747 -3.75 -22.13 -7.04
N PRO A 748 -3.15 -22.35 -5.85
CA PRO A 748 -2.12 -21.46 -5.33
C PRO A 748 -0.92 -21.42 -6.27
N THR A 749 -0.54 -20.22 -6.71
CA THR A 749 0.64 -19.99 -7.55
C THR A 749 1.97 -20.01 -6.78
N GLY A 750 1.94 -20.44 -5.51
CA GLY A 750 3.13 -20.53 -4.67
C GLY A 750 4.18 -21.51 -5.21
N ASP A 751 3.71 -22.56 -5.88
CA ASP A 751 4.55 -23.63 -6.45
C ASP A 751 4.72 -23.46 -7.98
N GLY A 752 4.39 -22.27 -8.53
CA GLY A 752 4.36 -21.98 -9.96
C GLY A 752 2.96 -21.94 -10.56
N ILE A 753 2.86 -21.63 -11.86
CA ILE A 753 1.61 -21.71 -12.62
C ILE A 753 1.34 -23.19 -12.92
N TYR A 754 0.11 -23.65 -12.65
CA TYR A 754 -0.25 -25.03 -12.91
C TYR A 754 -0.14 -25.37 -14.41
N ALA A 755 0.59 -26.45 -14.73
CA ALA A 755 0.94 -26.81 -16.11
C ALA A 755 -0.27 -26.98 -17.04
N GLY A 756 -1.41 -27.41 -16.50
CA GLY A 756 -2.66 -27.54 -17.25
C GLY A 756 -3.17 -26.23 -17.86
N ILE A 757 -2.82 -25.07 -17.29
CA ILE A 757 -3.21 -23.77 -17.85
C ILE A 757 -2.53 -23.55 -19.21
N GLY A 758 -1.28 -23.97 -19.38
CA GLY A 758 -0.57 -23.87 -20.66
C GLY A 758 -1.29 -24.61 -21.80
N GLN A 759 -1.81 -25.81 -21.52
CA GLN A 759 -2.59 -26.59 -22.51
C GLN A 759 -3.87 -25.87 -22.97
N VAL A 760 -4.49 -25.07 -22.09
CA VAL A 760 -5.67 -24.28 -22.44
C VAL A 760 -5.27 -23.05 -23.26
N VAL A 761 -4.16 -22.40 -22.90
CA VAL A 761 -3.60 -21.28 -23.67
C VAL A 761 -3.28 -21.71 -25.11
N ASP A 762 -2.69 -22.90 -25.28
CA ASP A 762 -2.32 -23.44 -26.60
C ASP A 762 -3.52 -23.88 -27.46
N ALA A 763 -4.68 -24.16 -26.84
CA ALA A 763 -5.85 -24.71 -27.53
C ALA A 763 -6.91 -23.66 -27.90
N CYS A 764 -6.91 -22.51 -27.23
CA CYS A 764 -7.88 -21.44 -27.42
C CYS A 764 -7.27 -20.21 -28.11
N THR A 765 -8.12 -19.41 -28.77
CA THR A 765 -7.66 -18.15 -29.36
C THR A 765 -7.31 -17.13 -28.27
N ALA A 766 -6.19 -16.42 -28.44
CA ALA A 766 -5.70 -15.44 -27.47
C ALA A 766 -6.76 -14.36 -27.13
N ASP A 767 -7.48 -13.85 -28.14
CA ASP A 767 -8.51 -12.83 -27.93
C ASP A 767 -9.68 -13.34 -27.08
N SER A 768 -10.12 -14.59 -27.28
CA SER A 768 -11.22 -15.15 -26.48
C SER A 768 -10.83 -15.42 -25.02
N LEU A 769 -9.58 -15.83 -24.78
CA LEU A 769 -9.02 -15.98 -23.44
C LEU A 769 -8.88 -14.62 -22.73
N ALA A 770 -8.41 -13.60 -23.44
CA ALA A 770 -8.29 -12.23 -22.93
C ALA A 770 -9.66 -11.66 -22.53
N ASP A 771 -10.68 -11.86 -23.37
CA ASP A 771 -12.05 -11.44 -23.10
C ASP A 771 -12.66 -12.15 -21.88
N PHE A 772 -12.49 -13.47 -21.79
CA PHE A 772 -12.90 -14.26 -20.62
C PHE A 772 -12.18 -13.78 -19.35
N GLY A 773 -10.85 -13.58 -19.42
CA GLY A 773 -10.05 -13.07 -18.32
C GLY A 773 -10.51 -11.68 -17.87
N TRP A 774 -10.89 -10.80 -18.79
CA TRP A 774 -11.42 -9.48 -18.50
C TRP A 774 -12.78 -9.53 -17.80
N ASP A 775 -13.68 -10.42 -18.23
CA ASP A 775 -14.99 -10.60 -17.60
C ASP A 775 -14.86 -11.16 -16.18
N LEU A 776 -13.97 -12.14 -15.97
CA LEU A 776 -13.62 -12.67 -14.65
C LEU A 776 -13.02 -11.59 -13.74
N PHE A 777 -12.04 -10.83 -14.24
CA PHE A 777 -11.45 -9.71 -13.50
C PHE A 777 -12.49 -8.67 -13.12
N SER A 778 -13.38 -8.32 -14.06
CA SER A 778 -14.45 -7.35 -13.84
C SER A 778 -15.45 -7.85 -12.78
N ALA A 779 -15.83 -9.13 -12.83
CA ALA A 779 -16.68 -9.77 -11.82
C ALA A 779 -16.02 -9.81 -10.43
N TRP A 780 -14.72 -10.09 -10.37
CA TRP A 780 -13.96 -10.04 -9.11
C TRP A 780 -13.86 -8.62 -8.55
N LEU A 781 -13.60 -7.62 -9.41
CA LEU A 781 -13.55 -6.22 -9.00
C LEU A 781 -14.92 -5.76 -8.49
N ALA A 782 -15.99 -6.13 -9.19
CA ALA A 782 -17.38 -5.92 -8.78
C ALA A 782 -17.72 -6.59 -7.44
N ALA A 783 -17.21 -7.79 -7.19
CA ALA A 783 -17.36 -8.48 -5.91
C ALA A 783 -16.49 -7.87 -4.77
N GLY A 784 -15.88 -6.71 -5.00
CA GLY A 784 -15.06 -5.99 -4.04
C GLY A 784 -13.60 -6.39 -3.99
N ALA A 785 -13.13 -7.07 -5.02
CA ALA A 785 -11.76 -7.56 -5.14
C ALA A 785 -11.31 -8.36 -3.89
N PRO A 786 -12.05 -9.41 -3.49
CA PRO A 786 -11.71 -10.21 -2.32
C PRO A 786 -10.28 -10.75 -2.44
N SER A 787 -9.46 -10.49 -1.42
CA SER A 787 -8.01 -10.78 -1.43
C SER A 787 -7.69 -12.27 -1.60
N LYS A 788 -8.56 -13.16 -1.09
CA LYS A 788 -8.42 -14.62 -1.24
C LYS A 788 -8.59 -15.10 -2.69
N ASP A 789 -9.24 -14.30 -3.53
CA ASP A 789 -9.52 -14.61 -4.92
C ASP A 789 -8.74 -13.72 -5.88
N SER A 790 -7.59 -13.18 -5.44
CA SER A 790 -6.71 -12.32 -6.26
C SER A 790 -6.27 -12.98 -7.57
N TRP A 791 -6.38 -14.31 -7.67
CA TRP A 791 -6.13 -15.07 -8.89
C TRP A 791 -6.98 -14.61 -10.07
N ALA A 792 -8.18 -14.05 -9.83
CA ALA A 792 -9.04 -13.47 -10.87
C ALA A 792 -8.48 -12.18 -11.48
N MET A 793 -7.55 -11.50 -10.80
CA MET A 793 -6.78 -10.39 -11.38
C MET A 793 -5.49 -10.89 -12.02
N THR A 794 -4.79 -11.84 -11.37
CA THR A 794 -3.53 -12.35 -11.92
C THR A 794 -3.70 -13.20 -13.16
N CYS A 795 -4.89 -13.73 -13.44
CA CYS A 795 -5.19 -14.42 -14.70
C CYS A 795 -5.04 -13.50 -15.93
N LEU A 796 -5.18 -12.18 -15.76
CA LEU A 796 -4.88 -11.22 -16.83
C LEU A 796 -3.41 -11.28 -17.25
N GLY A 797 -2.50 -11.67 -16.35
CA GLY A 797 -1.10 -11.91 -16.70
C GLY A 797 -0.88 -13.19 -17.51
N LEU A 798 -1.85 -14.12 -17.50
CA LEU A 798 -1.77 -15.40 -18.22
C LEU A 798 -2.46 -15.31 -19.59
N PHE A 799 -3.57 -14.57 -19.67
CA PHE A 799 -4.44 -14.52 -20.83
C PHE A 799 -4.48 -13.15 -21.53
N GLY A 800 -3.90 -12.12 -20.91
CA GLY A 800 -4.01 -10.76 -21.41
C GLY A 800 -3.22 -10.54 -22.69
N THR A 801 -3.75 -9.64 -23.53
CA THR A 801 -3.12 -9.14 -24.76
C THR A 801 -2.73 -7.67 -24.64
N ASP A 802 -2.22 -7.07 -25.71
CA ASP A 802 -1.92 -5.64 -25.78
C ASP A 802 -3.13 -4.76 -25.46
N ASP A 803 -4.33 -5.17 -25.88
CA ASP A 803 -5.57 -4.45 -25.55
C ASP A 803 -5.90 -4.56 -24.06
N THR A 804 -5.67 -5.74 -23.45
CA THR A 804 -5.80 -5.92 -21.99
C THR A 804 -4.84 -4.99 -21.25
N ALA A 805 -3.57 -4.92 -21.67
CA ALA A 805 -2.58 -4.03 -21.07
C ALA A 805 -3.01 -2.54 -21.19
N ARG A 806 -3.54 -2.13 -22.35
CA ARG A 806 -4.08 -0.78 -22.61
C ARG A 806 -5.25 -0.43 -21.69
N LYS A 807 -6.20 -1.36 -21.48
CA LYS A 807 -7.36 -1.18 -20.60
C LYS A 807 -6.98 -1.21 -19.11
N PHE A 808 -6.01 -2.04 -18.74
CA PHE A 808 -5.63 -2.29 -17.35
C PHE A 808 -4.72 -1.21 -16.77
N THR A 809 -3.79 -0.67 -17.56
CA THR A 809 -2.79 0.33 -17.12
C THR A 809 -3.41 1.58 -16.46
N PRO A 810 -4.50 2.18 -16.99
CA PRO A 810 -5.18 3.28 -16.32
C PRO A 810 -5.68 2.94 -14.91
N LEU A 811 -6.17 1.70 -14.68
CA LEU A 811 -6.61 1.24 -13.37
C LEU A 811 -5.44 1.16 -12.39
N VAL A 812 -4.31 0.58 -12.82
CA VAL A 812 -3.07 0.49 -12.03
C VAL A 812 -2.59 1.87 -11.59
N ARG A 813 -2.68 2.88 -12.47
CA ARG A 813 -2.29 4.27 -12.17
C ARG A 813 -3.26 4.97 -11.21
N ALA A 814 -4.54 4.61 -11.22
CA ALA A 814 -5.57 5.24 -10.40
C ALA A 814 -5.60 4.68 -8.97
N TRP A 815 -5.41 3.37 -8.80
CA TRP A 815 -5.57 2.66 -7.52
C TRP A 815 -4.81 3.25 -6.32
N PRO A 816 -3.57 3.76 -6.43
CA PRO A 816 -2.92 4.41 -5.29
C PRO A 816 -3.70 5.64 -4.78
N GLY A 817 -4.36 6.40 -5.67
CA GLY A 817 -5.22 7.53 -5.28
C GLY A 817 -6.56 7.09 -4.67
N GLU A 818 -6.93 5.82 -4.84
CA GLU A 818 -8.11 5.20 -4.24
C GLU A 818 -7.77 4.37 -2.99
N SER A 819 -6.59 4.60 -2.38
CA SER A 819 -6.06 3.83 -1.24
C SER A 819 -5.83 2.33 -1.52
N GLN A 820 -5.78 1.92 -2.79
CA GLN A 820 -5.59 0.52 -3.23
C GLN A 820 -4.14 0.22 -3.64
N HIS A 821 -3.16 0.70 -2.88
CA HIS A 821 -1.72 0.55 -3.17
C HIS A 821 -1.29 -0.90 -3.41
N LYS A 822 -1.75 -1.84 -2.58
CA LYS A 822 -1.40 -3.27 -2.71
C LYS A 822 -1.88 -3.85 -4.05
N ARG A 823 -3.06 -3.43 -4.51
CA ARG A 823 -3.60 -3.84 -5.82
C ARG A 823 -2.79 -3.25 -6.96
N ALA A 824 -2.36 -1.99 -6.86
CA ALA A 824 -1.48 -1.38 -7.85
C ALA A 824 -0.15 -2.11 -7.98
N VAL A 825 0.47 -2.52 -6.86
CA VAL A 825 1.71 -3.31 -6.88
C VAL A 825 1.51 -4.65 -7.58
N VAL A 826 0.45 -5.39 -7.26
CA VAL A 826 0.08 -6.63 -7.97
C VAL A 826 -0.24 -6.37 -9.44
N GLY A 827 -0.77 -5.19 -9.78
CA GLY A 827 -1.02 -4.79 -11.16
C GLY A 827 0.27 -4.67 -11.98
N LEU A 828 1.38 -4.32 -11.36
CA LEU A 828 2.68 -4.34 -12.03
C LEU A 828 3.15 -5.77 -12.32
N ASP A 829 2.88 -6.74 -11.43
CA ASP A 829 3.12 -8.17 -11.70
C ASP A 829 2.29 -8.66 -12.89
N VAL A 830 1.03 -8.22 -12.99
CA VAL A 830 0.14 -8.57 -14.10
C VAL A 830 0.66 -8.04 -15.43
N LEU A 831 1.08 -6.77 -15.49
CA LEU A 831 1.66 -6.19 -16.71
C LEU A 831 2.97 -6.89 -17.10
N ALA A 832 3.81 -7.24 -16.13
CA ALA A 832 5.01 -8.03 -16.37
C ALA A 832 4.67 -9.43 -16.89
N GLY A 833 3.64 -10.08 -16.34
CA GLY A 833 3.17 -11.40 -16.74
C GLY A 833 2.64 -11.48 -18.16
N ILE A 834 1.91 -10.46 -18.63
CA ILE A 834 1.46 -10.36 -20.04
C ILE A 834 2.66 -10.44 -20.99
N GLY A 835 3.79 -9.81 -20.61
CA GLY A 835 5.09 -10.01 -21.25
C GLY A 835 5.25 -9.47 -22.67
N SER A 836 4.20 -8.93 -23.30
CA SER A 836 4.26 -8.29 -24.61
C SER A 836 5.00 -6.95 -24.57
N ASP A 837 5.54 -6.52 -25.72
CA ASP A 837 6.28 -5.24 -25.81
C ASP A 837 5.41 -4.05 -25.43
N VAL A 838 4.11 -4.08 -25.76
CA VAL A 838 3.15 -3.04 -25.33
C VAL A 838 2.96 -3.06 -23.81
N ALA A 839 2.84 -4.24 -23.19
CA ALA A 839 2.68 -4.34 -21.74
C ALA A 839 3.94 -3.86 -20.99
N LEU A 840 5.13 -4.22 -21.48
CA LEU A 840 6.41 -3.78 -20.95
C LEU A 840 6.64 -2.27 -21.17
N MET A 841 6.26 -1.73 -22.33
CA MET A 841 6.26 -0.28 -22.58
C MET A 841 5.34 0.44 -21.59
N MET A 842 4.16 -0.10 -21.30
CA MET A 842 3.23 0.48 -20.32
C MET A 842 3.77 0.43 -18.90
N LEU A 843 4.38 -0.70 -18.52
CA LEU A 843 5.09 -0.85 -17.25
C LEU A 843 6.23 0.16 -17.14
N ASN A 844 7.04 0.33 -18.19
CA ASN A 844 8.11 1.33 -18.21
C ASN A 844 7.56 2.76 -18.14
N GLY A 845 6.43 3.02 -18.80
CA GLY A 845 5.73 4.30 -18.69
C GLY A 845 5.26 4.62 -17.26
N ILE A 846 4.94 3.61 -16.45
CA ILE A 846 4.67 3.78 -15.01
C ILE A 846 5.97 4.05 -14.23
N ALA A 847 7.05 3.31 -14.52
CA ALA A 847 8.38 3.50 -13.92
C ALA A 847 8.96 4.90 -14.20
N GLY A 848 8.62 5.49 -15.35
CA GLY A 848 9.08 6.82 -15.74
C GLY A 848 8.29 7.98 -15.13
N LYS A 849 6.94 7.94 -15.12
CA LYS A 849 6.14 9.17 -14.92
C LYS A 849 4.79 8.97 -14.21
N VAL A 850 4.75 8.22 -13.10
CA VAL A 850 3.57 8.18 -12.21
C VAL A 850 3.74 9.12 -11.00
N LYS A 851 2.64 9.73 -10.53
CA LYS A 851 2.67 10.67 -9.39
C LYS A 851 3.04 10.01 -8.05
N PHE A 852 2.89 8.69 -7.95
CA PHE A 852 3.06 7.94 -6.71
C PHE A 852 4.44 7.28 -6.65
N LYS A 853 5.38 7.87 -5.90
CA LYS A 853 6.80 7.46 -5.84
C LYS A 853 7.01 5.98 -5.49
N ALA A 854 6.29 5.46 -4.49
CA ALA A 854 6.41 4.05 -4.11
C ALA A 854 6.00 3.07 -5.24
N LEU A 855 4.97 3.40 -6.03
CA LEU A 855 4.57 2.58 -7.18
C LEU A 855 5.60 2.70 -8.32
N GLN A 856 6.14 3.91 -8.52
CA GLN A 856 7.19 4.18 -9.50
C GLN A 856 8.45 3.34 -9.23
N GLU A 857 8.93 3.33 -7.99
CA GLU A 857 10.09 2.54 -7.56
C GLU A 857 9.87 1.05 -7.76
N ARG A 858 8.70 0.52 -7.38
CA ARG A 858 8.34 -0.89 -7.64
C ARG A 858 8.27 -1.23 -9.12
N ALA A 859 7.81 -0.32 -9.97
CA ALA A 859 7.83 -0.54 -11.41
C ALA A 859 9.26 -0.54 -11.98
N ARG A 860 10.15 0.33 -11.47
CA ARG A 860 11.59 0.32 -11.82
C ARG A 860 12.25 -0.99 -11.41
N GLU A 861 12.05 -1.44 -10.17
CA GLU A 861 12.56 -2.73 -9.68
C GLU A 861 12.16 -3.90 -10.60
N LYS A 862 10.90 -3.91 -11.06
CA LYS A 862 10.40 -4.94 -11.98
C LYS A 862 11.03 -4.87 -13.36
N ILE A 863 11.19 -3.67 -13.92
CA ILE A 863 11.87 -3.50 -15.20
C ILE A 863 13.32 -3.99 -15.11
N THR A 864 14.03 -3.68 -14.02
CA THR A 864 15.38 -4.21 -13.77
C THR A 864 15.37 -5.73 -13.68
N GLN A 865 14.45 -6.32 -12.92
CA GLN A 865 14.33 -7.78 -12.81
C GLN A 865 14.08 -8.44 -14.18
N ILE A 866 13.17 -7.90 -15.00
CA ILE A 866 12.86 -8.44 -16.33
C ILE A 866 14.06 -8.29 -17.26
N ALA A 867 14.81 -7.20 -17.15
CA ALA A 867 16.04 -7.00 -17.92
C ALA A 867 17.09 -8.06 -17.53
N ASP A 868 17.34 -8.26 -16.23
CA ASP A 868 18.28 -9.26 -15.71
C ASP A 868 17.88 -10.68 -16.14
N GLU A 869 16.59 -11.04 -16.07
CA GLU A 869 16.05 -12.33 -16.52
C GLU A 869 16.27 -12.57 -18.02
N ARG A 870 16.31 -11.50 -18.82
CA ARG A 870 16.59 -11.56 -20.27
C ARG A 870 18.08 -11.38 -20.60
N GLY A 871 18.95 -11.23 -19.61
CA GLY A 871 20.37 -10.95 -19.81
C GLY A 871 20.64 -9.59 -20.46
N LEU A 872 19.75 -8.62 -20.23
CA LEU A 872 19.80 -7.27 -20.77
C LEU A 872 20.02 -6.26 -19.64
N THR A 873 20.70 -5.16 -19.92
CA THR A 873 20.62 -3.98 -19.05
C THR A 873 19.25 -3.32 -19.18
N THR A 874 18.84 -2.53 -18.18
CA THR A 874 17.57 -1.78 -18.26
C THR A 874 17.52 -0.89 -19.51
N ALA A 875 18.62 -0.21 -19.83
CA ALA A 875 18.71 0.61 -21.05
C ALA A 875 18.54 -0.25 -22.32
N GLU A 876 19.18 -1.40 -22.42
CA GLU A 876 19.03 -2.30 -23.57
C GLU A 876 17.61 -2.89 -23.68
N LEU A 877 16.95 -3.18 -22.57
CA LEU A 877 15.54 -3.58 -22.59
C LEU A 877 14.71 -2.43 -23.15
N GLU A 878 14.91 -1.22 -22.66
CA GLU A 878 14.22 -0.04 -23.17
C GLU A 878 14.46 0.18 -24.66
N ASP A 879 15.64 -0.14 -25.22
CA ASP A 879 15.97 0.09 -26.65
C ASP A 879 15.05 -0.78 -27.52
N ARG A 880 14.69 -1.96 -27.01
CA ARG A 880 13.81 -2.94 -27.65
C ARG A 880 12.32 -2.68 -27.43
N LEU A 881 11.96 -1.80 -26.50
CA LEU A 881 10.56 -1.49 -26.16
C LEU A 881 9.96 -0.33 -26.97
N ALA A 882 10.72 0.25 -27.91
CA ALA A 882 10.18 1.23 -28.83
C ALA A 882 9.16 0.54 -29.78
N PRO A 883 7.91 1.01 -29.89
CA PRO A 883 6.94 0.38 -30.76
C PRO A 883 7.13 0.84 -32.21
N ASP A 884 6.88 -0.07 -33.16
CA ASP A 884 6.89 0.24 -34.60
C ASP A 884 5.71 1.11 -35.04
N LEU A 885 4.68 1.25 -34.20
CA LEU A 885 3.45 2.00 -34.48
C LEU A 885 2.71 1.57 -35.76
N GLY A 886 2.97 0.35 -36.22
CA GLY A 886 2.43 -0.19 -37.47
C GLY A 886 2.99 0.49 -38.72
N LEU A 887 4.20 1.07 -38.63
CA LEU A 887 5.00 1.55 -39.74
C LEU A 887 5.65 0.37 -40.48
N GLU A 888 5.89 0.57 -41.78
CA GLU A 888 6.68 -0.35 -42.59
C GLU A 888 8.18 -0.24 -42.22
N PRO A 889 9.03 -1.22 -42.63
CA PRO A 889 10.47 -1.18 -42.36
C PRO A 889 11.17 0.10 -42.86
N ASP A 890 10.64 0.75 -43.90
CA ASP A 890 11.15 2.04 -44.41
C ASP A 890 10.79 3.25 -43.52
N GLY A 891 10.06 3.01 -42.42
CA GLY A 891 9.61 4.02 -41.46
C GLY A 891 8.42 4.84 -41.94
N THR A 892 7.71 4.38 -42.98
CA THR A 892 6.52 5.05 -43.52
C THR A 892 5.25 4.28 -43.26
N MET A 893 4.10 4.92 -43.46
CA MET A 893 2.78 4.27 -43.45
C MET A 893 1.91 4.87 -44.54
N LEU A 894 1.20 4.02 -45.26
CA LEU A 894 0.21 4.45 -46.25
C LEU A 894 -1.16 4.59 -45.60
N LEU A 895 -1.80 5.74 -45.82
CA LEU A 895 -3.18 6.01 -45.46
C LEU A 895 -4.00 6.09 -46.75
N ASP A 896 -4.74 5.04 -47.02
CA ASP A 896 -5.44 4.84 -48.29
C ASP A 896 -6.87 5.40 -48.24
N PHE A 897 -7.21 6.24 -49.23
CA PHE A 897 -8.56 6.77 -49.45
C PHE A 897 -9.12 6.26 -50.80
N GLY A 898 -8.44 5.32 -51.47
CA GLY A 898 -8.74 4.85 -52.83
C GLY A 898 -7.97 5.67 -53.87
N PRO A 899 -8.60 6.60 -54.61
CA PRO A 899 -7.92 7.40 -55.64
C PRO A 899 -6.91 8.41 -55.08
N ARG A 900 -6.96 8.68 -53.77
CA ARG A 900 -5.97 9.49 -53.06
C ARG A 900 -5.28 8.64 -52.01
N GLN A 901 -3.98 8.83 -51.87
CA GLN A 901 -3.18 8.15 -50.87
C GLN A 901 -2.27 9.17 -50.18
N PHE A 902 -2.05 8.96 -48.88
CA PHE A 902 -1.21 9.83 -48.07
C PHE A 902 -0.12 9.02 -47.39
N ARG A 903 1.12 9.50 -47.47
CA ARG A 903 2.27 8.84 -46.84
C ARG A 903 2.63 9.55 -45.55
N VAL A 904 2.71 8.81 -44.45
CA VAL A 904 3.12 9.33 -43.15
C VAL A 904 4.63 9.52 -43.09
N GLY A 905 5.09 10.62 -42.49
CA GLY A 905 6.48 10.86 -42.12
C GLY A 905 6.61 11.51 -40.74
N PHE A 906 7.84 11.65 -40.24
CA PHE A 906 8.13 12.17 -38.90
C PHE A 906 9.17 13.29 -38.94
N ASP A 907 9.01 14.27 -38.06
CA ASP A 907 9.98 15.35 -37.86
C ASP A 907 11.05 14.98 -36.80
N GLU A 908 11.95 15.92 -36.49
CA GLU A 908 13.03 15.76 -35.52
C GLU A 908 12.54 15.46 -34.09
N ALA A 909 11.30 15.80 -33.78
CA ALA A 909 10.66 15.53 -32.50
C ALA A 909 9.74 14.29 -32.57
N LEU A 910 9.87 13.45 -33.61
CA LEU A 910 8.98 12.33 -33.91
C LEU A 910 7.49 12.73 -33.94
N LYS A 911 7.16 13.96 -34.35
CA LYS A 911 5.76 14.34 -34.58
C LYS A 911 5.37 13.88 -35.98
N PRO A 912 4.28 13.10 -36.11
CA PRO A 912 3.85 12.61 -37.40
C PRO A 912 3.25 13.75 -38.25
N PHE A 913 3.56 13.73 -39.54
CA PHE A 913 2.92 14.53 -40.59
C PHE A 913 2.56 13.63 -41.77
N VAL A 914 1.80 14.15 -42.74
CA VAL A 914 1.44 13.42 -43.96
C VAL A 914 1.94 14.15 -45.20
N ARG A 915 2.26 13.40 -46.25
CA ARG A 915 2.52 13.90 -47.60
C ARG A 915 1.44 13.38 -48.55
N ASP A 916 1.01 14.20 -49.49
CA ASP A 916 0.14 13.76 -50.58
C ASP A 916 0.91 13.02 -51.67
N SER A 917 0.21 12.60 -52.72
CA SER A 917 0.79 11.89 -53.87
C SER A 917 1.83 12.70 -54.66
N ASP A 918 1.78 14.04 -54.56
CA ASP A 918 2.73 14.95 -55.21
C ASP A 918 3.94 15.23 -54.29
N GLY A 919 3.97 14.64 -53.10
CA GLY A 919 5.04 14.77 -52.11
C GLY A 919 4.93 16.01 -51.22
N ALA A 920 3.85 16.80 -51.34
CA ALA A 920 3.69 18.03 -50.57
C ALA A 920 3.35 17.72 -49.10
N ARG A 921 4.09 18.35 -48.17
CA ARG A 921 3.91 18.15 -46.72
C ARG A 921 2.66 18.87 -46.21
N LEU A 922 1.77 18.13 -45.56
CA LEU A 922 0.55 18.59 -44.93
C LEU A 922 0.63 18.42 -43.41
N LYS A 923 0.06 19.39 -42.67
CA LYS A 923 0.08 19.39 -41.19
C LYS A 923 -0.85 18.35 -40.56
N ASP A 924 -1.88 17.92 -41.26
CA ASP A 924 -2.84 16.91 -40.77
C ASP A 924 -3.46 16.15 -41.95
N LEU A 925 -4.05 14.99 -41.67
CA LEU A 925 -4.74 14.18 -42.67
C LEU A 925 -5.98 14.94 -43.20
N PRO A 926 -6.12 15.15 -44.52
CA PRO A 926 -7.28 15.85 -45.08
C PRO A 926 -8.60 15.09 -44.85
N LYS A 927 -9.71 15.83 -44.83
CA LYS A 927 -11.05 15.22 -44.79
C LYS A 927 -11.33 14.41 -46.06
N ALA A 928 -12.08 13.32 -45.90
CA ALA A 928 -12.62 12.55 -47.03
C ALA A 928 -13.52 13.44 -47.91
N ARG A 929 -13.42 13.26 -49.22
CA ARG A 929 -14.25 13.90 -50.25
C ARG A 929 -15.22 12.88 -50.84
N ARG A 930 -16.14 13.36 -51.68
CA ARG A 930 -17.17 12.53 -52.33
C ARG A 930 -16.60 11.45 -53.24
N ASP A 931 -15.43 11.68 -53.82
CA ASP A 931 -14.77 10.76 -54.76
C ASP A 931 -13.81 9.80 -54.05
N ASP A 932 -13.61 9.94 -52.73
CA ASP A 932 -12.80 9.03 -51.92
C ASP A 932 -13.64 7.80 -51.53
N ASP A 933 -13.00 6.64 -51.33
CA ASP A 933 -13.65 5.45 -50.78
C ASP A 933 -13.99 5.67 -49.30
N ALA A 934 -15.28 5.55 -48.96
CA ALA A 934 -15.78 5.89 -47.62
C ALA A 934 -15.29 4.94 -46.52
N GLU A 935 -15.12 3.64 -46.83
CA GLU A 935 -14.65 2.64 -45.86
C GLU A 935 -13.15 2.81 -45.61
N LEU A 936 -12.36 2.92 -46.69
CA LEU A 936 -10.91 3.12 -46.59
C LEU A 936 -10.57 4.45 -45.90
N ALA A 937 -11.26 5.54 -46.24
CA ALA A 937 -11.03 6.83 -45.60
C ALA A 937 -11.39 6.84 -44.10
N THR A 938 -12.42 6.10 -43.70
CA THR A 938 -12.80 5.95 -42.28
C THR A 938 -11.73 5.16 -41.52
N ALA A 939 -11.27 4.05 -42.07
CA ALA A 939 -10.20 3.23 -41.49
C ALA A 939 -8.89 4.03 -41.38
N ALA A 940 -8.49 4.73 -42.44
CA ALA A 940 -7.31 5.58 -42.47
C ALA A 940 -7.37 6.71 -41.42
N THR A 941 -8.55 7.34 -41.25
CA THR A 941 -8.75 8.39 -40.24
C THR A 941 -8.63 7.84 -38.82
N ALA A 942 -9.17 6.65 -38.55
CA ALA A 942 -9.05 5.99 -37.26
C ALA A 942 -7.57 5.63 -36.97
N ARG A 943 -6.87 5.04 -37.95
CA ARG A 943 -5.45 4.67 -37.85
C ARG A 943 -4.57 5.89 -37.60
N TRP A 944 -4.81 7.00 -38.30
CA TRP A 944 -4.11 8.26 -38.08
C TRP A 944 -4.31 8.85 -36.67
N ARG A 945 -5.54 8.81 -36.14
CA ARG A 945 -5.82 9.27 -34.77
C ARG A 945 -5.11 8.42 -33.73
N ALA A 946 -5.10 7.10 -33.91
CA ALA A 946 -4.36 6.17 -33.04
C ALA A 946 -2.85 6.46 -33.10
N LEU A 947 -2.29 6.59 -34.30
CA LEU A 947 -0.88 6.92 -34.51
C LEU A 947 -0.47 8.21 -33.81
N LYS A 948 -1.24 9.31 -33.96
CA LYS A 948 -0.93 10.59 -33.28
C LYS A 948 -0.90 10.45 -31.76
N LYS A 949 -1.78 9.63 -31.19
CA LYS A 949 -1.86 9.39 -29.74
C LYS A 949 -0.66 8.58 -29.25
N ASP A 950 -0.34 7.50 -29.96
CA ASP A 950 0.73 6.59 -29.58
C ASP A 950 2.11 7.24 -29.79
N ALA A 951 2.33 7.91 -30.93
CA ALA A 951 3.55 8.66 -31.21
C ALA A 951 3.84 9.71 -30.12
N ARG A 952 2.85 10.53 -29.74
CA ARG A 952 3.01 11.56 -28.69
C ARG A 952 3.52 11.00 -27.35
N THR A 953 3.19 9.75 -27.04
CA THR A 953 3.63 9.09 -25.80
C THR A 953 5.11 8.70 -25.87
N VAL A 954 5.57 8.27 -27.03
CA VAL A 954 6.91 7.71 -27.27
C VAL A 954 7.93 8.78 -27.66
N SER A 955 7.54 9.81 -28.42
CA SER A 955 8.43 10.82 -29.01
C SER A 955 9.39 11.47 -28.00
N GLY A 956 8.86 12.00 -26.90
CA GLY A 956 9.67 12.68 -25.89
C GLY A 956 10.60 11.74 -25.12
N GLN A 957 10.27 10.44 -25.04
CA GLN A 957 11.10 9.45 -24.37
C GLN A 957 12.32 9.09 -25.22
N GLN A 958 12.13 8.86 -26.52
CA GLN A 958 13.22 8.44 -27.41
C GLN A 958 14.27 9.53 -27.64
N VAL A 959 13.84 10.79 -27.78
CA VAL A 959 14.77 11.94 -27.90
C VAL A 959 15.64 12.07 -26.64
N LEU A 960 15.01 12.14 -25.47
CA LEU A 960 15.72 12.26 -24.18
C LEU A 960 16.69 11.08 -23.97
N ARG A 961 16.29 9.88 -24.35
CA ARG A 961 17.06 8.66 -24.19
C ARG A 961 18.33 8.63 -25.05
N LEU A 962 18.27 9.13 -26.28
CA LEU A 962 19.45 9.28 -27.14
C LEU A 962 20.37 10.40 -26.64
N GLU A 963 19.81 11.51 -26.14
CA GLU A 963 20.62 12.56 -25.51
C GLU A 963 21.38 12.02 -24.28
N LEU A 964 20.67 11.32 -23.38
CA LEU A 964 21.29 10.66 -22.23
C LEU A 964 22.30 9.58 -22.64
N ALA A 965 22.10 8.91 -23.79
CA ALA A 965 23.06 7.95 -24.34
C ALA A 965 24.41 8.57 -24.65
N MET A 966 24.36 9.73 -25.31
CA MET A 966 25.54 10.51 -25.66
C MET A 966 26.28 10.94 -24.39
N CYS A 967 25.57 11.54 -23.42
CA CYS A 967 26.17 12.00 -22.17
C CYS A 967 26.77 10.84 -21.35
N ALA A 968 26.12 9.68 -21.33
CA ALA A 968 26.59 8.49 -20.63
C ALA A 968 27.61 7.65 -21.43
N ARG A 969 27.99 8.10 -22.64
CA ARG A 969 28.90 7.41 -23.56
C ARG A 969 28.49 5.95 -23.82
N ARG A 970 27.19 5.72 -23.99
CA ARG A 970 26.66 4.38 -24.30
C ARG A 970 27.21 3.90 -25.65
N ARG A 971 27.44 2.59 -25.74
CA ARG A 971 27.96 1.92 -26.93
C ARG A 971 27.07 0.74 -27.30
N TRP A 972 27.03 0.43 -28.58
CA TRP A 972 26.30 -0.70 -29.14
C TRP A 972 27.21 -1.47 -30.10
N SER A 973 27.04 -2.79 -30.18
CA SER A 973 27.58 -3.54 -31.32
C SER A 973 26.81 -3.17 -32.59
N LEU A 974 27.45 -3.20 -33.75
CA LEU A 974 26.80 -2.91 -35.03
C LEU A 974 25.46 -3.67 -35.24
N PRO A 975 25.32 -4.98 -34.95
CA PRO A 975 24.04 -5.68 -35.16
C PRO A 975 22.88 -5.13 -34.31
N VAL A 976 23.17 -4.75 -33.06
CA VAL A 976 22.17 -4.15 -32.15
C VAL A 976 21.79 -2.75 -32.63
N PHE A 977 22.78 -1.97 -33.07
CA PHE A 977 22.55 -0.64 -33.65
C PHE A 977 21.68 -0.72 -34.91
N GLU A 978 21.97 -1.63 -35.82
CA GLU A 978 21.18 -1.86 -37.03
C GLU A 978 19.76 -2.32 -36.70
N GLN A 979 19.60 -3.28 -35.79
CA GLN A 979 18.29 -3.86 -35.50
C GLN A 979 17.35 -2.91 -34.75
N PHE A 980 17.84 -2.23 -33.71
CA PHE A 980 16.98 -1.50 -32.77
C PHE A 980 17.06 0.03 -32.90
N LEU A 981 18.02 0.56 -33.67
CA LEU A 981 18.14 1.99 -33.91
C LEU A 981 18.02 2.35 -35.40
N ALA A 982 19.03 2.02 -36.21
CA ALA A 982 19.10 2.48 -37.60
C ALA A 982 18.04 1.84 -38.52
N GLY A 983 17.72 0.56 -38.29
CA GLY A 983 16.70 -0.19 -39.04
C GLY A 983 15.32 -0.17 -38.40
N HIS A 984 15.17 0.40 -37.21
CA HIS A 984 13.88 0.45 -36.51
C HIS A 984 12.92 1.42 -37.22
N PRO A 985 11.67 1.02 -37.54
CA PRO A 985 10.70 1.84 -38.27
C PRO A 985 10.47 3.27 -37.73
N LEU A 986 10.37 3.45 -36.41
CA LEU A 986 10.20 4.77 -35.78
C LEU A 986 11.55 5.44 -35.41
N VAL A 987 12.46 4.71 -34.75
CA VAL A 987 13.68 5.31 -34.16
C VAL A 987 14.67 5.75 -35.24
N ARG A 988 14.67 5.13 -36.42
CA ARG A 988 15.53 5.52 -37.55
C ARG A 988 15.45 7.01 -37.90
N HIS A 989 14.28 7.62 -37.74
CA HIS A 989 14.07 9.05 -38.02
C HIS A 989 14.95 9.93 -37.11
N LEU A 990 15.21 9.51 -35.87
CA LEU A 990 16.14 10.20 -34.98
C LEU A 990 17.60 9.92 -35.34
N VAL A 991 17.91 8.65 -35.65
CA VAL A 991 19.27 8.19 -35.98
C VAL A 991 19.83 8.93 -37.19
N GLN A 992 19.03 9.14 -38.24
CA GLN A 992 19.41 9.85 -39.47
C GLN A 992 19.73 11.34 -39.25
N ARG A 993 19.33 11.92 -38.11
CA ARG A 993 19.49 13.35 -37.77
C ARG A 993 20.58 13.58 -36.72
N LEU A 994 21.41 12.57 -36.47
CA LEU A 994 22.50 12.59 -35.49
C LEU A 994 23.78 12.08 -36.14
N VAL A 995 24.91 12.58 -35.66
CA VAL A 995 26.24 12.06 -36.01
C VAL A 995 26.53 10.88 -35.09
N TRP A 996 27.06 9.80 -35.65
CA TRP A 996 27.46 8.59 -34.96
C TRP A 996 28.96 8.39 -35.12
N ALA A 997 29.56 7.56 -34.28
CA ALA A 997 30.97 7.24 -34.37
C ALA A 997 31.24 5.76 -34.06
N THR A 998 32.30 5.26 -34.66
CA THR A 998 32.96 4.01 -34.26
C THR A 998 34.00 4.29 -33.20
N TYR A 999 34.17 3.34 -32.29
CA TYR A 999 35.11 3.44 -31.17
C TYR A 999 36.06 2.24 -31.17
N THR A 1000 37.30 2.49 -30.76
CA THR A 1000 38.29 1.43 -30.52
C THR A 1000 37.99 0.67 -29.22
N ASP A 1001 38.65 -0.48 -29.01
CA ASP A 1001 38.56 -1.24 -27.75
C ASP A 1001 38.97 -0.42 -26.51
N ALA A 1002 39.82 0.60 -26.69
CA ALA A 1002 40.21 1.53 -25.63
C ALA A 1002 39.14 2.58 -25.31
N GLY A 1003 38.08 2.67 -26.11
CA GLY A 1003 37.00 3.63 -25.96
C GLY A 1003 37.24 4.97 -26.66
N ASP A 1004 38.33 5.09 -27.42
CA ASP A 1004 38.65 6.29 -28.20
C ASP A 1004 37.84 6.36 -29.50
N LEU A 1005 37.44 7.56 -29.90
CA LEU A 1005 36.73 7.82 -31.14
C LEU A 1005 37.64 7.52 -32.34
N ASP A 1006 37.23 6.59 -33.20
CA ASP A 1006 37.96 6.19 -34.41
C ASP A 1006 37.49 7.00 -35.63
N ARG A 1007 36.20 6.89 -35.97
CA ARG A 1007 35.61 7.56 -37.15
C ARG A 1007 34.17 7.96 -36.94
N CYS A 1008 33.82 9.18 -37.32
CA CYS A 1008 32.44 9.69 -37.36
C CYS A 1008 31.72 9.35 -38.69
N PHE A 1009 30.39 9.19 -38.62
CA PHE A 1009 29.53 8.91 -39.77
C PHE A 1009 28.09 9.35 -39.52
N ARG A 1010 27.27 9.40 -40.58
CA ARG A 1010 25.81 9.53 -40.50
C ARG A 1010 25.12 8.34 -41.15
N VAL A 1011 23.84 8.16 -40.85
CA VAL A 1011 22.96 7.23 -41.57
C VAL A 1011 22.11 8.02 -42.56
N ALA A 1012 22.23 7.71 -43.85
CA ALA A 1012 21.47 8.33 -44.92
C ALA A 1012 20.00 7.82 -44.96
N GLU A 1013 19.16 8.45 -45.79
CA GLU A 1013 17.74 8.11 -45.89
C GLU A 1013 17.51 6.65 -46.33
N ASP A 1014 18.35 6.17 -47.25
CA ASP A 1014 18.39 4.80 -47.77
C ASP A 1014 19.05 3.78 -46.81
N GLY A 1015 19.57 4.25 -45.67
CA GLY A 1015 20.23 3.43 -44.66
C GLY A 1015 21.74 3.24 -44.86
N GLN A 1016 22.35 3.82 -45.90
CA GLN A 1016 23.80 3.78 -46.07
C GLN A 1016 24.53 4.66 -45.05
N TYR A 1017 25.79 4.32 -44.76
CA TYR A 1017 26.65 5.12 -43.90
C TYR A 1017 27.52 6.04 -44.74
N THR A 1018 27.57 7.34 -44.42
CA THR A 1018 28.46 8.29 -45.10
C THR A 1018 29.28 9.10 -44.09
N ASP A 1019 30.44 9.57 -44.53
CA ASP A 1019 31.29 10.47 -43.73
C ASP A 1019 30.90 11.95 -43.88
N ALA A 1020 31.76 12.86 -43.41
CA ALA A 1020 31.48 14.30 -43.43
C ALA A 1020 31.54 14.93 -44.84
N ASP A 1021 32.18 14.26 -45.79
CA ASP A 1021 32.25 14.66 -47.21
C ASP A 1021 31.12 14.01 -48.04
N ASP A 1022 30.21 13.31 -47.38
CA ASP A 1022 29.11 12.52 -47.93
C ASP A 1022 29.54 11.29 -48.74
N GLU A 1023 30.76 10.80 -48.52
CA GLU A 1023 31.27 9.61 -49.20
C GLU A 1023 30.83 8.33 -48.46
N PRO A 1024 30.37 7.27 -49.18
CA PRO A 1024 29.95 6.02 -48.56
C PRO A 1024 31.07 5.31 -47.80
N ILE A 1025 30.76 4.80 -46.61
CA ILE A 1025 31.68 4.01 -45.78
C ILE A 1025 31.10 2.63 -45.44
N THR A 1026 31.99 1.68 -45.15
CA THR A 1026 31.62 0.34 -44.67
C THR A 1026 32.12 0.16 -43.25
N LEU A 1027 31.24 -0.32 -42.36
CA LEU A 1027 31.57 -0.61 -40.97
C LEU A 1027 31.88 -2.10 -40.78
N ALA A 1028 32.83 -2.43 -39.92
CA ALA A 1028 33.13 -3.81 -39.57
C ALA A 1028 32.01 -4.40 -38.70
N TYR A 1029 31.76 -5.71 -38.79
CA TYR A 1029 30.68 -6.37 -38.04
C TYR A 1029 30.83 -6.27 -36.51
N ASP A 1030 32.08 -6.24 -36.05
CA ASP A 1030 32.47 -6.07 -34.65
C ASP A 1030 32.66 -4.60 -34.24
N ALA A 1031 32.30 -3.65 -35.11
CA ALA A 1031 32.39 -2.23 -34.80
C ALA A 1031 31.55 -1.86 -33.58
N VAL A 1032 32.17 -1.10 -32.67
CA VAL A 1032 31.51 -0.52 -31.50
C VAL A 1032 31.02 0.87 -31.87
N ILE A 1033 29.70 1.04 -31.90
CA ILE A 1033 29.00 2.25 -32.34
C ILE A 1033 28.59 3.08 -31.12
N GLY A 1034 28.67 4.40 -31.21
CA GLY A 1034 28.17 5.32 -30.19
C GLY A 1034 27.82 6.70 -30.73
N LEU A 1035 27.20 7.51 -29.88
CA LEU A 1035 26.94 8.93 -30.14
C LEU A 1035 28.11 9.76 -29.58
N PRO A 1036 28.92 10.41 -30.44
CA PRO A 1036 30.00 11.26 -29.98
C PRO A 1036 29.46 12.53 -29.31
N HIS A 1037 30.03 12.83 -28.15
CA HIS A 1037 29.80 14.10 -27.46
C HIS A 1037 30.59 15.23 -28.14
N ALA A 1038 30.14 16.49 -28.02
CA ALA A 1038 30.82 17.64 -28.62
C ALA A 1038 32.30 17.79 -28.19
N LEU A 1039 32.66 17.31 -27.00
CA LEU A 1039 34.05 17.27 -26.50
C LEU A 1039 34.94 16.24 -27.21
N GLU A 1040 34.36 15.21 -27.82
CA GLU A 1040 35.09 14.16 -28.55
C GLU A 1040 35.28 14.53 -30.03
N LEU A 1041 34.43 15.41 -30.57
CA LEU A 1041 34.43 15.79 -31.97
C LEU A 1041 35.56 16.76 -32.29
N ARG A 1042 36.30 16.48 -33.38
CA ARG A 1042 37.25 17.44 -33.94
C ARG A 1042 36.48 18.57 -34.62
N GLU A 1043 37.02 19.79 -34.56
CA GLU A 1043 36.38 20.98 -35.13
C GLU A 1043 36.05 20.82 -36.62
N ALA A 1044 36.95 20.21 -37.40
CA ALA A 1044 36.72 19.92 -38.82
C ALA A 1044 35.57 18.94 -39.07
N GLU A 1045 35.45 17.88 -38.25
CA GLU A 1045 34.34 16.91 -38.37
C GLU A 1045 33.01 17.55 -37.98
N SER A 1046 32.99 18.32 -36.89
CA SER A 1046 31.80 19.05 -36.46
C SER A 1046 31.32 20.05 -37.52
N ALA A 1047 32.24 20.77 -38.18
CA ALA A 1047 31.91 21.69 -39.26
C ALA A 1047 31.39 20.96 -40.50
N GLY A 1048 32.04 19.87 -40.92
CA GLY A 1048 31.63 19.07 -42.09
C GLY A 1048 30.22 18.50 -41.94
N PHE A 1049 29.94 17.80 -40.83
CA PHE A 1049 28.58 17.29 -40.58
C PHE A 1049 27.55 18.40 -40.35
N GLY A 1050 27.95 19.55 -39.77
CA GLY A 1050 27.08 20.71 -39.62
C GLY A 1050 26.63 21.30 -40.97
N GLN A 1051 27.55 21.38 -41.94
CA GLN A 1051 27.21 21.78 -43.31
C GLN A 1051 26.30 20.74 -43.97
N LEU A 1052 26.63 19.44 -43.84
CA LEU A 1052 25.84 18.35 -44.39
C LEU A 1052 24.40 18.35 -43.88
N PHE A 1053 24.20 18.56 -42.57
CA PHE A 1053 22.85 18.63 -41.98
C PHE A 1053 22.09 19.87 -42.47
N THR A 1054 22.79 20.97 -42.77
CA THR A 1054 22.18 22.16 -43.37
C THR A 1054 21.75 21.89 -44.81
N ASP A 1055 22.60 21.26 -45.62
CA ASP A 1055 22.34 20.97 -47.04
C ASP A 1055 21.16 20.02 -47.24
N TYR A 1056 20.97 19.05 -46.33
CA TYR A 1056 19.85 18.12 -46.32
C TYR A 1056 18.64 18.58 -45.49
N GLU A 1057 18.65 19.83 -44.97
CA GLU A 1057 17.60 20.40 -44.11
C GLU A 1057 17.25 19.53 -42.88
N LEU A 1058 18.26 18.87 -42.31
CA LEU A 1058 18.14 17.97 -41.16
C LEU A 1058 18.28 18.73 -39.84
N LEU A 1059 17.15 18.91 -39.14
CA LEU A 1059 17.15 19.42 -37.78
C LEU A 1059 17.53 18.33 -36.78
N GLN A 1060 18.47 18.62 -35.88
CA GLN A 1060 18.87 17.69 -34.84
C GLN A 1060 17.77 17.54 -33.78
N PRO A 1061 17.51 16.32 -33.27
CA PRO A 1061 16.50 16.10 -32.24
C PRO A 1061 16.86 16.72 -30.88
N PHE A 1062 18.16 16.91 -30.63
CA PHE A 1062 18.74 17.68 -29.53
C PHE A 1062 20.07 18.28 -29.99
N THR A 1063 20.57 19.30 -29.31
CA THR A 1063 21.83 19.96 -29.68
C THR A 1063 23.02 19.01 -29.44
N GLN A 1064 23.57 18.46 -30.53
CA GLN A 1064 24.76 17.59 -30.51
C GLN A 1064 26.03 18.34 -30.96
N LEU A 1065 26.07 18.82 -32.21
CA LEU A 1065 27.29 19.42 -32.80
C LEU A 1065 27.64 20.79 -32.19
N GLY A 1066 26.61 21.57 -31.84
CA GLY A 1066 26.76 22.88 -31.19
C GLY A 1066 26.51 22.85 -29.69
N ARG A 1067 26.73 21.70 -29.02
CA ARG A 1067 26.44 21.57 -27.60
C ARG A 1067 27.46 22.36 -26.77
N ASP A 1068 26.97 23.19 -25.85
CA ASP A 1068 27.84 23.91 -24.93
C ASP A 1068 28.71 22.95 -24.10
N THR A 1069 30.01 23.18 -24.08
CA THR A 1069 30.97 22.38 -23.33
C THR A 1069 31.67 23.22 -22.27
N TYR A 1070 31.88 22.65 -21.09
CA TYR A 1070 32.51 23.32 -19.96
C TYR A 1070 33.70 22.51 -19.44
N ARG A 1071 34.75 23.21 -18.99
CA ARG A 1071 35.92 22.59 -18.37
C ARG A 1071 36.07 23.03 -16.92
N LEU A 1072 36.59 22.13 -16.09
CA LEU A 1072 37.03 22.45 -14.73
C LEU A 1072 38.38 23.17 -14.79
N THR A 1073 38.55 24.20 -13.97
CA THR A 1073 39.86 24.82 -13.74
C THR A 1073 40.76 23.88 -12.90
N GLU A 1074 42.08 24.09 -12.92
CA GLU A 1074 43.00 23.28 -12.11
C GLU A 1074 42.69 23.32 -10.61
N ALA A 1075 42.25 24.47 -10.09
CA ALA A 1075 41.83 24.60 -8.70
C ALA A 1075 40.58 23.75 -8.40
N GLU A 1076 39.59 23.77 -9.30
CA GLU A 1076 38.35 23.01 -9.15
C GLU A 1076 38.56 21.51 -9.26
N LYS A 1077 39.48 21.05 -10.12
CA LYS A 1077 39.85 19.63 -10.21
C LYS A 1077 40.32 19.09 -8.87
N SER A 1078 41.05 19.89 -8.10
CA SER A 1078 41.53 19.52 -6.76
C SER A 1078 40.51 19.73 -5.63
N SER A 1079 39.35 20.32 -5.92
CA SER A 1079 38.31 20.62 -4.93
C SER A 1079 37.32 19.48 -4.76
N THR A 1080 36.72 19.38 -3.58
CA THR A 1080 35.60 18.48 -3.27
C THR A 1080 34.24 19.17 -3.38
N GLU A 1081 34.23 20.48 -3.61
CA GLU A 1081 33.01 21.29 -3.80
C GLU A 1081 33.19 22.34 -4.91
N LEU A 1082 32.11 22.62 -5.64
CA LEU A 1082 32.01 23.75 -6.58
C LEU A 1082 31.06 24.80 -6.03
N THR A 1083 31.50 26.06 -6.07
CA THR A 1083 30.73 27.23 -5.62
C THR A 1083 30.43 28.21 -6.77
N ARG A 1084 30.54 27.78 -8.04
CA ARG A 1084 30.27 28.62 -9.23
C ARG A 1084 28.91 29.33 -9.22
N TRP A 1085 27.95 28.79 -8.47
CA TRP A 1085 26.57 29.24 -8.39
C TRP A 1085 26.16 29.73 -7.00
N SER A 1086 27.09 29.90 -6.06
CA SER A 1086 26.78 30.34 -4.68
C SER A 1086 26.00 31.66 -4.61
N ASP A 1087 26.21 32.53 -5.60
CA ASP A 1087 25.57 33.85 -5.70
C ASP A 1087 24.34 33.84 -6.64
N LEU A 1088 23.95 32.67 -7.17
CA LEU A 1088 22.84 32.53 -8.11
C LEU A 1088 21.53 32.27 -7.36
N VAL A 1089 20.61 33.22 -7.47
CA VAL A 1089 19.21 33.10 -7.01
C VAL A 1089 18.31 32.81 -8.21
N VAL A 1090 17.49 31.77 -8.13
CA VAL A 1090 16.56 31.39 -9.21
C VAL A 1090 15.16 31.06 -8.68
N PRO A 1091 14.11 31.24 -9.50
CA PRO A 1091 12.77 30.79 -9.13
C PRO A 1091 12.75 29.28 -8.85
N THR A 1092 12.01 28.87 -7.82
CA THR A 1092 11.88 27.46 -7.42
C THR A 1092 11.43 26.54 -8.55
N GLY A 1093 10.59 27.05 -9.46
CA GLY A 1093 10.19 26.35 -10.68
C GLY A 1093 11.36 25.96 -11.60
N LYS A 1094 12.42 26.77 -11.68
CA LYS A 1094 13.63 26.44 -12.47
C LYS A 1094 14.44 25.31 -11.83
N VAL A 1095 14.61 25.33 -10.51
CA VAL A 1095 15.27 24.24 -9.76
C VAL A 1095 14.49 22.93 -9.93
N LEU A 1096 13.16 22.97 -9.81
CA LEU A 1096 12.32 21.81 -10.11
C LEU A 1096 12.45 21.34 -11.56
N GLY A 1097 12.77 22.25 -12.49
CA GLY A 1097 13.07 21.94 -13.89
C GLY A 1097 14.29 21.04 -14.10
N LEU A 1098 15.25 21.01 -13.17
CA LEU A 1098 16.41 20.10 -13.21
C LEU A 1098 15.98 18.63 -13.20
N THR A 1099 14.78 18.31 -12.70
CA THR A 1099 14.23 16.95 -12.76
C THR A 1099 14.07 16.41 -14.17
N ASN A 1100 13.93 17.29 -15.17
CA ASN A 1100 13.91 16.90 -16.57
C ASN A 1100 15.32 16.57 -17.13
N ARG A 1101 16.38 16.84 -16.37
CA ARG A 1101 17.80 16.59 -16.73
C ARG A 1101 18.44 15.49 -15.88
N GLY A 1102 17.61 14.64 -15.28
CA GLY A 1102 18.05 13.49 -14.48
C GLY A 1102 18.41 13.79 -13.04
N TRP A 1103 18.03 14.97 -12.52
CA TRP A 1103 18.13 15.25 -11.09
C TRP A 1103 16.88 14.74 -10.35
N ASP A 1104 17.07 14.24 -9.14
CA ASP A 1104 16.03 13.89 -8.19
C ASP A 1104 16.02 14.89 -7.03
N ARG A 1105 14.86 15.04 -6.38
CA ARG A 1105 14.77 15.80 -5.14
C ARG A 1105 15.32 14.95 -3.99
N GLY A 1106 16.07 15.56 -3.09
CA GLY A 1106 16.51 14.95 -1.83
C GLY A 1106 15.36 14.45 -0.97
N MET A 1107 15.69 13.84 0.17
CA MET A 1107 14.70 13.36 1.12
C MET A 1107 14.10 14.52 1.93
N PRO A 1108 12.78 14.52 2.21
CA PRO A 1108 12.19 15.51 3.12
C PRO A 1108 12.79 15.37 4.51
N GLN A 1109 13.27 16.48 5.05
CA GLN A 1109 13.85 16.58 6.39
C GLN A 1109 12.82 17.18 7.36
N ASP A 1110 13.29 17.82 8.44
CA ASP A 1110 12.44 18.49 9.43
C ASP A 1110 11.49 19.51 8.76
N ALA A 1111 10.27 19.62 9.30
CA ALA A 1111 9.18 20.42 8.73
C ALA A 1111 8.76 20.06 7.27
N GLY A 1112 9.24 18.94 6.72
CA GLY A 1112 8.87 18.49 5.38
C GLY A 1112 9.49 19.33 4.25
N VAL A 1113 10.67 19.90 4.49
CA VAL A 1113 11.45 20.69 3.52
C VAL A 1113 12.60 19.84 2.98
N ILE A 1114 12.85 19.93 1.67
CA ILE A 1114 13.96 19.25 0.99
C ILE A 1114 15.06 20.29 0.70
N HIS A 1115 16.28 20.07 1.18
CA HIS A 1115 17.37 21.04 1.09
C HIS A 1115 18.36 20.78 -0.04
N ASP A 1116 18.09 19.81 -0.91
CA ASP A 1116 19.05 19.41 -1.92
C ASP A 1116 18.39 18.79 -3.17
N MET A 1117 19.13 18.86 -4.27
CA MET A 1117 18.87 18.13 -5.50
C MET A 1117 20.02 17.14 -5.72
N GLU A 1118 19.71 15.89 -6.04
CA GLU A 1118 20.71 14.85 -6.29
C GLU A 1118 20.71 14.42 -7.77
N LYS A 1119 21.84 14.01 -8.33
CA LYS A 1119 21.90 13.39 -9.66
C LYS A 1119 22.81 12.16 -9.64
N PRO A 1120 22.36 10.97 -10.08
CA PRO A 1120 23.25 9.84 -10.28
C PRO A 1120 24.25 10.12 -11.40
N LEU A 1121 25.52 9.77 -11.18
CA LEU A 1121 26.62 9.89 -12.11
C LEU A 1121 27.19 8.50 -12.46
N PRO A 1122 27.93 8.35 -13.57
CA PRO A 1122 28.62 7.11 -13.92
C PRO A 1122 29.53 6.59 -12.78
N GLY A 1123 29.77 5.28 -12.74
CA GLY A 1123 30.61 4.64 -11.71
C GLY A 1123 29.96 4.51 -10.34
N GLY A 1124 28.63 4.70 -10.24
CA GLY A 1124 27.88 4.63 -8.99
C GLY A 1124 28.01 5.89 -8.14
N TRP A 1125 28.46 6.99 -8.72
CA TRP A 1125 28.63 8.27 -8.04
C TRP A 1125 27.31 9.06 -7.99
N ARG A 1126 27.27 10.11 -7.17
CA ARG A 1126 26.18 11.09 -7.11
C ARG A 1126 26.74 12.50 -7.06
N ALA A 1127 26.08 13.42 -7.75
CA ALA A 1127 26.17 14.85 -7.50
C ALA A 1127 25.06 15.29 -6.54
N VAL A 1128 25.35 16.25 -5.67
CA VAL A 1128 24.38 16.90 -4.78
C VAL A 1128 24.54 18.40 -4.92
N ALA A 1129 23.45 19.11 -5.15
CA ALA A 1129 23.38 20.57 -5.18
C ALA A 1129 22.54 21.05 -3.98
N ASP A 1130 23.17 21.75 -3.05
CA ASP A 1130 22.54 22.20 -1.80
C ASP A 1130 21.76 23.51 -2.01
N LEU A 1131 20.53 23.56 -1.49
CA LEU A 1131 19.60 24.68 -1.56
C LEU A 1131 19.49 25.38 -0.20
N SER A 1132 19.59 26.71 -0.17
CA SER A 1132 19.54 27.47 1.11
C SER A 1132 18.15 27.51 1.75
N GLU A 1133 17.10 27.76 0.98
CA GLU A 1133 15.72 27.89 1.49
C GLU A 1133 15.03 26.51 1.55
N GLY A 1134 15.24 25.69 0.52
CA GLY A 1134 14.67 24.35 0.39
C GLY A 1134 13.27 24.32 -0.24
N LEU A 1135 12.80 23.11 -0.56
CA LEU A 1135 11.54 22.83 -1.25
C LEU A 1135 10.52 22.24 -0.27
N ALA A 1136 9.46 22.98 0.06
CA ALA A 1136 8.40 22.50 0.96
C ALA A 1136 7.43 21.52 0.25
N VAL A 1137 7.35 20.27 0.74
CA VAL A 1137 6.64 19.15 0.07
C VAL A 1137 5.12 19.36 -0.08
N GLY A 1138 4.52 20.23 0.75
CA GLY A 1138 3.09 20.55 0.71
C GLY A 1138 2.72 21.89 0.08
N ALA A 1139 3.69 22.77 -0.18
CA ALA A 1139 3.49 24.12 -0.71
C ALA A 1139 4.75 24.56 -1.46
N LEU A 1140 4.92 24.12 -2.71
CA LEU A 1140 6.13 24.36 -3.51
C LEU A 1140 6.38 25.84 -3.81
N ASP A 1141 5.38 26.70 -3.60
CA ASP A 1141 5.43 28.15 -3.72
C ASP A 1141 5.79 28.88 -2.41
N TYR A 1142 5.89 28.15 -1.28
CA TYR A 1142 6.21 28.71 0.03
C TYR A 1142 7.57 29.42 0.05
N PHE A 1143 8.55 28.85 -0.64
CA PHE A 1143 9.82 29.49 -0.97
C PHE A 1143 9.84 29.72 -2.48
N PRO A 1144 9.55 30.94 -2.97
CA PRO A 1144 9.40 31.19 -4.42
C PRO A 1144 10.74 31.24 -5.17
N GLU A 1145 11.84 31.46 -4.45
CA GLU A 1145 13.21 31.51 -4.97
C GLU A 1145 14.11 30.55 -4.18
N GLN A 1146 15.20 30.12 -4.81
CA GLN A 1146 16.21 29.24 -4.24
C GLN A 1146 17.61 29.74 -4.59
N SER A 1147 18.56 29.58 -3.68
CA SER A 1147 19.99 29.76 -3.96
C SER A 1147 20.74 28.43 -3.91
N ILE A 1148 21.61 28.17 -4.90
CA ILE A 1148 22.45 26.96 -4.93
C ILE A 1148 23.77 27.25 -4.23
N THR A 1149 23.91 26.79 -2.99
CA THR A 1149 25.02 27.18 -2.13
C THR A 1149 26.33 26.50 -2.51
N ARG A 1150 26.29 25.21 -2.85
CA ARG A 1150 27.44 24.42 -3.31
C ARG A 1150 26.99 23.16 -4.05
N VAL A 1151 27.93 22.55 -4.77
CA VAL A 1151 27.77 21.27 -5.45
C VAL A 1151 28.88 20.31 -5.03
N ILE A 1152 28.53 19.09 -4.64
CA ILE A 1152 29.45 18.03 -4.19
C ILE A 1152 29.26 16.79 -5.07
N VAL A 1153 30.33 16.02 -5.30
CA VAL A 1153 30.28 14.71 -5.98
C VAL A 1153 30.94 13.61 -5.16
N GLY A 1154 30.48 12.37 -5.27
CA GLY A 1154 31.09 11.23 -4.57
C GLY A 1154 30.22 9.97 -4.52
N THR A 1155 30.53 9.02 -3.63
CA THR A 1155 29.78 7.75 -3.52
C THR A 1155 28.59 7.84 -2.54
N PRO A 1156 27.47 7.14 -2.76
CA PRO A 1156 26.30 7.17 -1.88
C PRO A 1156 26.62 6.64 -0.47
N GLY A 1157 26.44 7.50 0.54
CA GLY A 1157 26.49 7.15 1.96
C GLY A 1157 25.09 6.96 2.56
N LYS A 1158 25.01 6.65 3.87
CA LYS A 1158 23.73 6.33 4.55
C LYS A 1158 22.82 7.56 4.74
N TRP A 1159 23.39 8.77 4.78
CA TRP A 1159 22.68 10.05 5.00
C TRP A 1159 23.25 11.22 4.16
N THR A 1160 24.33 11.00 3.41
CA THR A 1160 25.06 12.01 2.62
C THR A 1160 25.81 11.33 1.46
N VAL A 1161 26.56 12.10 0.68
CA VAL A 1161 27.55 11.59 -0.29
C VAL A 1161 28.95 11.64 0.32
N ASP A 1162 29.73 10.58 0.16
CA ASP A 1162 31.15 10.54 0.52
C ASP A 1162 31.96 11.32 -0.53
N ALA A 1163 32.21 12.60 -0.25
CA ALA A 1163 32.78 13.56 -1.20
C ALA A 1163 34.13 13.11 -1.80
N LYS A 1164 34.25 13.29 -3.12
CA LYS A 1164 35.43 13.03 -3.95
C LYS A 1164 35.88 14.30 -4.64
N THR A 1165 37.09 14.29 -5.20
CA THR A 1165 37.58 15.44 -5.95
C THR A 1165 36.94 15.49 -7.34
N PHE A 1166 36.59 16.68 -7.82
CA PHE A 1166 35.97 16.84 -9.14
C PHE A 1166 36.90 16.40 -10.29
N GLY A 1167 38.21 16.40 -10.09
CA GLY A 1167 39.20 15.94 -11.07
C GLY A 1167 39.18 14.42 -11.31
N GLU A 1168 38.48 13.65 -10.47
CA GLU A 1168 38.27 12.21 -10.69
C GLU A 1168 37.08 11.93 -11.64
N LEU A 1169 36.26 12.93 -11.96
CA LEU A 1169 35.22 12.81 -12.99
C LEU A 1169 35.85 12.85 -14.38
N ASP A 1170 35.30 12.08 -15.32
CA ASP A 1170 35.63 12.25 -16.73
C ASP A 1170 35.14 13.62 -17.26
N GLU A 1171 35.81 14.14 -18.30
CA GLU A 1171 35.56 15.49 -18.81
C GLU A 1171 34.11 15.69 -19.29
N ILE A 1172 33.45 14.65 -19.82
CA ILE A 1172 32.07 14.75 -20.31
C ILE A 1172 31.11 14.80 -19.13
N THR A 1173 31.24 13.91 -18.15
CA THR A 1173 30.41 13.94 -16.93
C THR A 1173 30.53 15.29 -16.21
N ALA A 1174 31.75 15.83 -16.09
CA ALA A 1174 31.98 17.14 -15.51
C ALA A 1174 31.33 18.28 -16.33
N SER A 1175 31.52 18.28 -17.65
CA SER A 1175 30.93 19.27 -18.56
C SER A 1175 29.40 19.28 -18.49
N GLU A 1176 28.78 18.09 -18.49
CA GLU A 1176 27.33 17.94 -18.47
C GLU A 1176 26.72 18.32 -17.12
N LEU A 1177 27.38 17.99 -16.01
CA LEU A 1177 27.00 18.45 -14.68
C LEU A 1177 27.01 19.99 -14.60
N ILE A 1178 28.06 20.63 -15.14
CA ILE A 1178 28.16 22.10 -15.18
C ILE A 1178 27.09 22.68 -16.10
N ARG A 1179 26.86 22.10 -17.28
CA ARG A 1179 25.86 22.55 -18.25
C ARG A 1179 24.45 22.55 -17.66
N ASP A 1180 24.09 21.52 -16.90
CA ASP A 1180 22.79 21.44 -16.23
C ASP A 1180 22.54 22.63 -15.32
N LEU A 1181 23.55 22.99 -14.54
CA LEU A 1181 23.50 24.06 -13.54
C LEU A 1181 23.66 25.45 -14.17
N GLU A 1182 24.49 25.61 -15.20
CA GLU A 1182 24.57 26.85 -15.99
C GLU A 1182 23.23 27.18 -16.66
N GLY A 1183 22.48 26.16 -17.08
CA GLY A 1183 21.14 26.36 -17.63
C GLY A 1183 20.11 26.94 -16.65
N LEU A 1184 20.46 27.18 -15.38
CA LEU A 1184 19.63 27.91 -14.42
C LEU A 1184 19.76 29.44 -14.56
N ARG A 1185 20.87 29.94 -15.14
CA ARG A 1185 21.12 31.38 -15.31
C ARG A 1185 20.22 32.06 -16.34
N GLY A 1186 19.66 31.29 -17.29
CA GLY A 1186 18.81 31.77 -18.39
C GLY A 1186 17.33 31.69 -18.07
#